data_AF-A0A9P7BU63-F1
#
_entry.id   AF-A0A9P7BU63-F1
#
_cell.length_a   1.000
_cell.length_b   1.000
_cell.length_c   1.000
_cell.angle_alpha   90.00
_cell.angle_beta   90.00
_cell.angle_gamma   90.00
#
_symmetry.space_group_name_H-M   'P 1'
#
loop_
_entity.id
_entity.type
_entity.pdbx_description
1 polymer ?
#
loop_
_entity_poly.entity_id
_entity_poly.type
_entity_poly.pdbx_seq_one_letter_code
_entity_poly.pdbx_strand_id
1 'polypeptide(L)'
;MVAPCAPNEKCYKLTTRANDLFERHLYAEALIEYTKALKCATETGSCDDDYLALIYANRSATCLQVGDCQQAKEDAARAIALAKRWGKVIDSKYGQVLLKLSQYDKAIEYFKTASNLEPKSSKDISLHITKALIEKDNEAMGIKILQLVAGKDFAIEKNVLNPIQTKLYEFALHMKNIIHVVVDIATKQCVLVDACWDIDGILKFVQDQGYTVVSTIVTHYHFDHVGGSPPAPYDTLPIKISGLAHLLKKLPHIKAYMHPLDIPYLHGTIQLNRLVPTCTTSITSELTIGQVRLQFLHTPGHTPGSQSILVNQSRLIAGDTLLGCGHCGRTDLPGGDRKAMEHTLRYVLGGLDDRIVVYPGHDYGTTWSTIAIEKENGCLDTTDENVEIWKMKKLIKSLQMARGNGTSMISLVIPPKDQISRVVKMLADEYGTASNIKSRVNRLSVLSAITSTQQRLKLYTRVPENGLVVYCGTIITDEGKEKKVNIDFEPHKPINTSLYLCDNKFHVEALSELLDNDAKFGFIVMDGNGSLFGTVCGNVRDVIHKLSVDLPKKHGRGGQSALRFSRLREEKRHNYVRKIAELAVQLFITNDKVNVVGLVLAGSADFKTELSQSDLFDPRLRAKVVKIVDVSYGGENGFNQAIELSAEALSNVKFIQEKRLIGDYFGEISQDTGKYCFGVEDTLKALEMGAVETLIVWENLTANRYILRDASGTEVVVYPNAEEEKQKSFMVDTSADATPNSEMEVIECMPLLEWFTHKYKEFGANLEIITDRSQEGAQFVRGFGGIGGILRYRVNFEQLNYESDEFISDDDEEYI
;
A
#
# COMPACT_ATOMS: atom_id res chain seq x y z
N MET A 1 33.07 -4.53 -15.03
CA MET A 1 33.45 -5.82 -15.65
C MET A 1 33.90 -5.54 -17.08
N VAL A 2 34.89 -6.28 -17.61
CA VAL A 2 35.34 -6.12 -19.01
C VAL A 2 34.27 -6.71 -19.92
N ALA A 3 33.83 -5.96 -20.93
CA ALA A 3 32.82 -6.44 -21.88
C ALA A 3 33.42 -7.57 -22.76
N PRO A 4 32.66 -8.63 -23.07
CA PRO A 4 33.14 -9.72 -23.90
C PRO A 4 33.51 -9.22 -25.29
N CYS A 5 34.70 -9.60 -25.78
CA CYS A 5 35.23 -9.09 -27.05
C CYS A 5 34.75 -9.93 -28.22
N ALA A 6 34.23 -9.27 -29.26
CA ALA A 6 33.87 -9.93 -30.50
C ALA A 6 35.13 -10.44 -31.24
N PRO A 7 35.10 -11.61 -31.88
CA PRO A 7 36.25 -12.17 -32.59
C PRO A 7 36.65 -11.35 -33.83
N ASN A 8 35.70 -10.65 -34.45
CA ASN A 8 35.95 -9.70 -35.53
C ASN A 8 34.80 -8.70 -35.69
N GLU A 9 35.04 -7.65 -36.49
CA GLU A 9 34.06 -6.59 -36.76
C GLU A 9 32.79 -7.10 -37.45
N LYS A 10 32.90 -8.14 -38.29
CA LYS A 10 31.76 -8.76 -38.97
C LYS A 10 30.81 -9.43 -37.99
N CYS A 11 31.34 -10.18 -37.04
CA CYS A 11 30.58 -10.85 -35.99
C CYS A 11 29.93 -9.81 -35.07
N TYR A 12 30.65 -8.76 -34.70
CA TYR A 12 30.10 -7.65 -33.93
C TYR A 12 28.90 -7.01 -34.63
N LYS A 13 29.02 -6.66 -35.92
CA LYS A 13 27.93 -6.08 -36.72
C LYS A 13 26.69 -6.99 -36.80
N LEU A 14 26.90 -8.29 -36.96
CA LEU A 14 25.79 -9.28 -36.98
C LEU A 14 25.08 -9.35 -35.63
N THR A 15 25.83 -9.40 -34.53
CA THR A 15 25.26 -9.44 -33.17
C THR A 15 24.50 -8.14 -32.85
N THR A 16 25.05 -6.97 -33.17
CA THR A 16 24.38 -5.68 -32.94
C THR A 16 23.10 -5.55 -33.77
N ARG A 17 23.13 -6.00 -35.03
CA ARG A 17 21.92 -6.04 -35.88
C ARG A 17 20.87 -6.99 -35.31
N ALA A 18 21.28 -8.14 -34.80
CA ALA A 18 20.37 -9.10 -34.17
C ALA A 18 19.74 -8.52 -32.89
N ASN A 19 20.51 -7.79 -32.08
CA ASN A 19 19.99 -7.08 -30.90
C ASN A 19 18.96 -6.01 -31.29
N ASP A 20 19.24 -5.17 -32.30
CA ASP A 20 18.30 -4.13 -32.80
C ASP A 20 17.00 -4.76 -33.34
N LEU A 21 17.09 -5.88 -34.07
CA LEU A 21 15.91 -6.62 -34.52
C LEU A 21 15.11 -7.22 -33.34
N PHE A 22 15.80 -7.70 -32.32
CA PHE A 22 15.16 -8.22 -31.11
C PHE A 22 14.43 -7.13 -30.33
N GLU A 23 15.02 -5.94 -30.19
CA GLU A 23 14.40 -4.77 -29.55
C GLU A 23 13.18 -4.26 -30.33
N ARG A 24 13.17 -4.44 -31.66
CA ARG A 24 12.01 -4.13 -32.53
C ARG A 24 10.96 -5.25 -32.58
N HIS A 25 11.08 -6.28 -31.75
CA HIS A 25 10.18 -7.44 -31.72
C HIS A 25 10.14 -8.27 -33.02
N LEU A 26 11.15 -8.15 -33.89
CA LEU A 26 11.27 -8.93 -35.13
C LEU A 26 12.05 -10.23 -34.88
N TYR A 27 11.49 -11.10 -34.03
CA TYR A 27 12.20 -12.26 -33.48
C TYR A 27 12.65 -13.30 -34.52
N ALA A 28 11.85 -13.52 -35.57
CA ALA A 28 12.21 -14.47 -36.64
C ALA A 28 13.44 -14.01 -37.43
N GLU A 29 13.53 -12.71 -37.72
CA GLU A 29 14.69 -12.12 -38.41
C GLU A 29 15.91 -12.04 -37.49
N ALA A 30 15.69 -11.68 -36.22
CA ALA A 30 16.74 -11.69 -35.20
C ALA A 30 17.37 -13.08 -35.05
N LEU A 31 16.56 -14.15 -35.06
CA LEU A 31 17.01 -15.54 -34.97
C LEU A 31 17.96 -15.92 -36.12
N ILE A 32 17.65 -15.46 -37.34
CA ILE A 32 18.49 -15.68 -38.51
C ILE A 32 19.84 -14.96 -38.32
N GLU A 33 19.82 -13.71 -37.89
CA GLU A 33 21.05 -12.92 -37.68
C GLU A 33 21.91 -13.46 -36.54
N TYR A 34 21.33 -13.87 -35.40
CA TYR A 34 22.06 -14.57 -34.33
C TYR A 34 22.67 -15.89 -34.83
N THR A 35 21.97 -16.62 -35.71
CA THR A 35 22.50 -17.86 -36.28
C THR A 35 23.69 -17.61 -37.20
N LYS A 36 23.68 -16.50 -37.97
CA LYS A 36 24.82 -16.05 -38.77
C LYS A 36 25.99 -15.59 -37.89
N ALA A 37 25.70 -14.84 -36.83
CA ALA A 37 26.71 -14.40 -35.85
C ALA A 37 27.40 -15.60 -35.20
N LEU A 38 26.64 -16.61 -34.80
CA LEU A 38 27.19 -17.83 -34.19
C LEU A 38 28.12 -18.59 -35.15
N LYS A 39 27.72 -18.76 -36.42
CA LYS A 39 28.58 -19.38 -37.44
C LYS A 39 29.88 -18.60 -37.63
N CYS A 40 29.79 -17.27 -37.75
CA CYS A 40 30.93 -16.38 -37.90
C CYS A 40 31.91 -16.48 -36.70
N ALA A 41 31.38 -16.60 -35.48
CA ALA A 41 32.17 -16.76 -34.27
C ALA A 41 32.89 -18.13 -34.22
N THR A 42 32.23 -19.20 -34.66
CA THR A 42 32.82 -20.55 -34.65
C THR A 42 33.86 -20.77 -35.75
N GLU A 43 33.72 -20.13 -36.91
CA GLU A 43 34.64 -20.28 -38.06
C GLU A 43 36.00 -19.59 -37.84
N THR A 44 36.07 -18.60 -36.96
CA THR A 44 37.27 -17.78 -36.74
C THR A 44 38.28 -18.40 -35.76
N GLY A 45 37.91 -19.43 -35.00
CA GLY A 45 38.82 -20.21 -34.14
C GLY A 45 39.45 -19.48 -32.93
N SER A 46 39.30 -18.15 -32.84
CA SER A 46 39.79 -17.28 -31.77
C SER A 46 38.63 -16.44 -31.23
N CYS A 47 37.65 -17.10 -30.61
CA CYS A 47 36.52 -16.41 -29.97
C CYS A 47 36.63 -16.54 -28.46
N ASP A 48 36.38 -15.44 -27.76
CA ASP A 48 36.19 -15.42 -26.31
C ASP A 48 34.97 -16.29 -25.95
N ASP A 49 35.15 -17.23 -25.01
CA ASP A 49 34.08 -18.11 -24.53
C ASP A 49 32.92 -17.31 -23.93
N ASP A 50 33.21 -16.15 -23.32
CA ASP A 50 32.21 -15.24 -22.79
C ASP A 50 31.36 -14.60 -23.92
N TYR A 51 31.97 -14.34 -25.08
CA TYR A 51 31.26 -13.78 -26.25
C TYR A 51 30.37 -14.83 -26.93
N LEU A 52 30.85 -16.08 -27.06
CA LEU A 52 30.05 -17.20 -27.54
C LEU A 52 28.86 -17.49 -26.62
N ALA A 53 29.07 -17.49 -25.30
CA ALA A 53 28.01 -17.68 -24.33
C ALA A 53 26.93 -16.59 -24.42
N LEU A 54 27.32 -15.33 -24.67
CA LEU A 54 26.39 -14.21 -24.89
C LEU A 54 25.49 -14.44 -26.12
N ILE A 55 26.07 -14.86 -27.26
CA ILE A 55 25.30 -15.13 -28.48
C ILE A 55 24.33 -16.29 -28.25
N TYR A 56 24.78 -17.39 -27.63
CA TYR A 56 23.91 -18.51 -27.30
C TYR A 56 22.77 -18.10 -26.35
N ALA A 57 23.05 -17.29 -25.33
CA ALA A 57 22.04 -16.81 -24.39
C ALA A 57 21.00 -15.88 -25.07
N ASN A 58 21.43 -15.02 -25.98
CA ASN A 58 20.52 -14.13 -26.73
C ASN A 58 19.72 -14.89 -27.80
N ARG A 59 20.36 -15.85 -28.48
CA ARG A 59 19.67 -16.74 -29.42
C ARG A 59 18.64 -17.59 -28.70
N SER A 60 18.97 -18.13 -27.52
CA SER A 60 18.02 -18.86 -26.67
C SER A 60 16.79 -18.01 -26.32
N ALA A 61 16.99 -16.76 -25.91
CA ALA A 61 15.87 -15.87 -25.60
C ALA A 61 15.01 -15.60 -26.84
N THR A 62 15.63 -15.48 -28.02
CA THR A 62 14.94 -15.28 -29.29
C THR A 62 14.15 -16.51 -29.72
N CYS A 63 14.73 -17.71 -29.64
CA CYS A 63 14.05 -18.99 -29.89
C CYS A 63 12.80 -19.14 -29.01
N LEU A 64 12.90 -18.72 -27.73
CA LEU A 64 11.79 -18.75 -26.80
C LEU A 64 10.63 -17.83 -27.22
N GLN A 65 10.92 -16.64 -27.77
CA GLN A 65 9.88 -15.73 -28.29
C GLN A 65 9.24 -16.26 -29.59
N VAL A 66 9.99 -16.99 -30.41
CA VAL A 66 9.48 -17.63 -31.64
C VAL A 66 8.69 -18.91 -31.32
N GLY A 67 8.77 -19.42 -30.09
CA GLY A 67 8.08 -20.64 -29.65
C GLY A 67 8.90 -21.94 -29.79
N ASP A 68 10.13 -21.87 -30.29
CA ASP A 68 11.05 -23.01 -30.36
C ASP A 68 11.73 -23.26 -29.00
N CYS A 69 10.97 -23.87 -28.10
CA CYS A 69 11.41 -24.10 -26.72
C CYS A 69 12.55 -25.14 -26.62
N GLN A 70 12.66 -26.05 -27.59
CA GLN A 70 13.67 -27.10 -27.58
C GLN A 70 15.04 -26.54 -27.97
N GLN A 71 15.10 -25.75 -29.06
CA GLN A 71 16.34 -25.08 -29.44
C GLN A 71 16.77 -24.06 -28.40
N ALA A 72 15.82 -23.35 -27.78
CA ALA A 72 16.10 -22.43 -26.67
C ALA A 72 16.79 -23.16 -25.51
N LYS A 73 16.31 -24.35 -25.14
CA LYS A 73 16.88 -25.15 -24.05
C LYS A 73 18.31 -25.58 -24.36
N GLU A 74 18.57 -26.06 -25.58
CA GLU A 74 19.92 -26.47 -25.98
C GLU A 74 20.91 -25.29 -25.97
N ASP A 75 20.49 -24.14 -26.49
CA ASP A 75 21.34 -22.96 -26.57
C ASP A 75 21.67 -22.40 -25.18
N ALA A 76 20.68 -22.35 -24.28
CA ALA A 76 20.92 -21.93 -22.90
C ALA A 76 21.83 -22.92 -22.16
N ALA A 77 21.66 -24.24 -22.36
CA ALA A 77 22.55 -25.24 -21.77
C ALA A 77 24.01 -25.08 -22.26
N ARG A 78 24.21 -24.76 -23.54
CA ARG A 78 25.54 -24.46 -24.10
C ARG A 78 26.13 -23.18 -23.52
N ALA A 79 25.31 -22.13 -23.34
CA ALA A 79 25.76 -20.89 -22.72
C ALA A 79 26.25 -21.10 -21.27
N ILE A 80 25.55 -21.93 -20.48
CA ILE A 80 25.95 -22.29 -19.10
C ILE A 80 27.30 -23.04 -19.11
N ALA A 81 27.49 -23.95 -20.07
CA ALA A 81 28.72 -24.74 -20.17
C ALA A 81 29.95 -23.89 -20.51
N LEU A 82 29.79 -22.82 -21.28
CA LEU A 82 30.88 -21.96 -21.76
C LEU A 82 31.29 -20.90 -20.73
N ALA A 83 30.35 -20.22 -20.08
CA ALA A 83 30.68 -19.04 -19.26
C ALA A 83 30.09 -19.09 -17.84
N LYS A 84 30.75 -19.83 -16.94
CA LYS A 84 30.40 -19.85 -15.50
C LYS A 84 30.47 -18.48 -14.82
N ARG A 85 31.24 -17.54 -15.39
CA ARG A 85 31.45 -16.19 -14.85
C ARG A 85 30.24 -15.27 -15.03
N TRP A 86 29.36 -15.57 -15.98
CA TRP A 86 28.10 -14.86 -16.26
C TRP A 86 26.86 -15.59 -15.71
N GLY A 87 27.06 -16.48 -14.72
CA GLY A 87 26.05 -17.42 -14.22
C GLY A 87 24.69 -16.79 -13.92
N LYS A 88 24.63 -15.57 -13.35
CA LYS A 88 23.34 -14.89 -13.08
C LYS A 88 22.46 -14.68 -14.31
N VAL A 89 23.02 -14.13 -15.40
CA VAL A 89 22.24 -13.80 -16.62
C VAL A 89 21.86 -15.08 -17.35
N ILE A 90 22.77 -16.05 -17.37
CA ILE A 90 22.60 -17.29 -18.11
C ILE A 90 21.66 -18.26 -17.36
N ASP A 91 21.84 -18.44 -16.06
CA ASP A 91 20.98 -19.28 -15.22
C ASP A 91 19.57 -18.69 -15.10
N SER A 92 19.43 -17.36 -15.05
CA SER A 92 18.11 -16.70 -15.09
C SER A 92 17.40 -16.94 -16.42
N LYS A 93 18.10 -16.76 -17.56
CA LYS A 93 17.54 -17.07 -18.89
C LYS A 93 17.17 -18.54 -19.03
N TYR A 94 18.01 -19.45 -18.53
CA TYR A 94 17.70 -20.89 -18.55
C TYR A 94 16.52 -21.26 -17.66
N GLY A 95 16.42 -20.67 -16.46
CA GLY A 95 15.26 -20.80 -15.59
C GLY A 95 13.96 -20.38 -16.28
N GLN A 96 13.97 -19.28 -17.05
CA GLN A 96 12.82 -18.84 -17.84
C GLN A 96 12.46 -19.83 -18.97
N VAL A 97 13.46 -20.45 -19.62
CA VAL A 97 13.23 -21.51 -20.61
C VAL A 97 12.58 -22.73 -19.96
N LEU A 98 13.09 -23.17 -18.81
CA LEU A 98 12.55 -24.30 -18.06
C LEU A 98 11.12 -24.02 -17.57
N LEU A 99 10.84 -22.78 -17.14
CA LEU A 99 9.50 -22.34 -16.76
C LEU A 99 8.51 -22.52 -17.91
N LYS A 100 8.86 -22.05 -19.12
CA LYS A 100 8.02 -22.22 -20.32
C LYS A 100 7.82 -23.67 -20.73
N LEU A 101 8.77 -24.55 -20.41
CA LEU A 101 8.68 -26.00 -20.61
C LEU A 101 7.95 -26.74 -19.47
N SER A 102 7.32 -26.02 -18.53
CA SER A 102 6.67 -26.58 -17.34
C SER A 102 7.59 -27.45 -16.46
N GLN A 103 8.90 -27.19 -16.49
CA GLN A 103 9.89 -27.85 -15.61
C GLN A 103 10.15 -27.01 -14.36
N TYR A 104 9.09 -26.80 -13.56
CA TYR A 104 9.06 -25.83 -12.47
C TYR A 104 10.13 -26.05 -11.39
N ASP A 105 10.33 -27.28 -10.93
CA ASP A 105 11.30 -27.59 -9.87
C ASP A 105 12.73 -27.25 -10.29
N LYS A 106 13.09 -27.59 -11.53
CA LYS A 106 14.40 -27.24 -12.10
C LYS A 106 14.53 -25.74 -12.30
N ALA A 107 13.48 -25.07 -12.81
CA ALA A 107 13.50 -23.61 -12.98
C ALA A 107 13.79 -22.90 -11.66
N ILE A 108 13.14 -23.32 -10.57
CA ILE A 108 13.35 -22.76 -9.22
C ILE A 108 14.79 -22.98 -8.73
N GLU A 109 15.37 -24.16 -8.97
CA GLU A 109 16.75 -24.46 -8.60
C GLU A 109 17.75 -23.52 -9.30
N TYR A 110 17.55 -23.31 -10.61
CA TYR A 110 18.40 -22.38 -11.38
C TYR A 110 18.20 -20.92 -10.97
N PHE A 111 16.96 -20.47 -10.69
CA PHE A 111 16.74 -19.12 -10.17
C PHE A 111 17.38 -18.92 -8.79
N LYS A 112 17.30 -19.91 -7.89
CA LYS A 112 17.99 -19.86 -6.59
C LYS A 112 19.51 -19.79 -6.75
N THR A 113 20.06 -20.55 -7.69
CA THR A 113 21.49 -20.54 -8.01
C THR A 113 21.91 -19.16 -8.54
N ALA A 114 21.13 -18.56 -9.45
CA ALA A 114 21.34 -17.21 -9.94
C ALA A 114 21.29 -16.15 -8.82
N SER A 115 20.36 -16.30 -7.87
CA SER A 115 20.20 -15.38 -6.73
C SER A 115 21.40 -15.42 -5.77
N ASN A 116 22.03 -16.59 -5.60
CA ASN A 116 23.19 -16.75 -4.71
C ASN A 116 24.47 -16.12 -5.26
N LEU A 117 24.57 -15.93 -6.59
CA LEU A 117 25.77 -15.39 -7.23
C LEU A 117 25.90 -13.85 -7.07
N GLU A 118 24.80 -13.10 -6.97
CA GLU A 118 24.82 -11.64 -6.72
C GLU A 118 23.64 -11.16 -5.85
N PRO A 119 23.84 -10.93 -4.53
CA PRO A 119 22.76 -10.54 -3.61
C PRO A 119 22.12 -9.18 -3.89
N LYS A 120 22.84 -8.26 -4.57
CA LYS A 120 22.41 -6.86 -4.76
C LYS A 120 21.29 -6.65 -5.78
N SER A 121 20.97 -7.61 -6.64
CA SER A 121 19.81 -7.51 -7.57
C SER A 121 18.77 -8.62 -7.35
N SER A 122 18.62 -9.09 -6.10
CA SER A 122 17.77 -10.24 -5.77
C SER A 122 16.28 -10.07 -6.07
N LYS A 123 15.77 -8.83 -6.21
CA LYS A 123 14.33 -8.56 -6.41
C LYS A 123 13.76 -9.23 -7.67
N ASP A 124 14.39 -9.05 -8.84
CA ASP A 124 13.87 -9.61 -10.11
C ASP A 124 13.94 -11.14 -10.14
N ILE A 125 14.97 -11.73 -9.54
CA ILE A 125 15.13 -13.18 -9.47
C ILE A 125 14.11 -13.79 -8.48
N SER A 126 13.87 -13.11 -7.36
CA SER A 126 12.82 -13.49 -6.40
C SER A 126 11.45 -13.51 -7.06
N LEU A 127 11.14 -12.51 -7.90
CA LEU A 127 9.89 -12.45 -8.65
C LEU A 127 9.72 -13.66 -9.59
N HIS A 128 10.78 -14.07 -10.29
CA HIS A 128 10.77 -15.27 -11.14
C HIS A 128 10.56 -16.56 -10.34
N ILE A 129 11.16 -16.68 -9.15
CA ILE A 129 10.95 -17.83 -8.25
C ILE A 129 9.47 -17.89 -7.83
N THR A 130 8.91 -16.77 -7.38
CA THR A 130 7.51 -16.71 -6.95
C THR A 130 6.57 -17.05 -8.10
N LYS A 131 6.81 -16.52 -9.31
CA LYS A 131 6.04 -16.87 -10.50
C LYS A 131 6.10 -18.37 -10.80
N ALA A 132 7.27 -18.99 -10.71
CA ALA A 132 7.43 -20.44 -10.91
C ALA A 132 6.66 -21.26 -9.87
N LEU A 133 6.63 -20.81 -8.61
CA LEU A 133 5.84 -21.45 -7.55
C LEU A 133 4.33 -21.32 -7.80
N ILE A 134 3.87 -20.14 -8.24
CA ILE A 134 2.46 -19.90 -8.59
C ILE A 134 2.03 -20.80 -9.74
N GLU A 135 2.84 -20.90 -10.80
CA GLU A 135 2.53 -21.77 -11.95
C GLU A 135 2.54 -23.25 -11.58
N LYS A 136 3.47 -23.68 -10.70
CA LYS A 136 3.47 -25.04 -10.15
C LYS A 136 2.21 -25.35 -9.34
N ASP A 137 1.80 -24.42 -8.48
CA ASP A 137 0.59 -24.55 -7.67
C ASP A 137 -0.68 -24.56 -8.55
N ASN A 138 -0.70 -23.76 -9.62
CA ASN A 138 -1.75 -23.80 -10.64
C ASN A 138 -1.88 -25.19 -11.27
N GLU A 139 -0.76 -25.78 -11.71
CA GLU A 139 -0.77 -27.12 -12.31
C GLU A 139 -1.23 -28.20 -11.31
N ALA A 140 -0.82 -28.09 -10.04
CA ALA A 140 -1.27 -28.99 -8.97
C ALA A 140 -2.78 -28.89 -8.71
N MET A 141 -3.37 -27.70 -8.88
CA MET A 141 -4.83 -27.47 -8.81
C MET A 141 -5.57 -27.84 -10.11
N GLY A 142 -4.86 -28.28 -11.15
CA GLY A 142 -5.45 -28.61 -12.45
C GLY A 142 -5.88 -27.39 -13.28
N ILE A 143 -5.38 -26.19 -12.94
CA ILE A 143 -5.72 -24.94 -13.63
C ILE A 143 -4.53 -24.41 -14.41
N LYS A 144 -4.79 -23.76 -15.55
CA LYS A 144 -3.79 -22.96 -16.25
C LYS A 144 -4.40 -21.62 -16.62
N ILE A 145 -3.80 -20.54 -16.14
CA ILE A 145 -4.21 -19.16 -16.45
C ILE A 145 -3.17 -18.59 -17.40
N LEU A 146 -3.60 -18.25 -18.61
CA LEU A 146 -2.77 -17.58 -19.61
C LEU A 146 -3.15 -16.11 -19.67
N GLN A 147 -2.16 -15.23 -19.63
CA GLN A 147 -2.32 -13.80 -19.80
C GLN A 147 -1.82 -13.42 -21.19
N LEU A 148 -2.74 -12.99 -22.04
CA LEU A 148 -2.44 -12.52 -23.39
C LEU A 148 -2.39 -11.01 -23.37
N VAL A 149 -1.31 -10.42 -23.88
CA VAL A 149 -1.12 -8.97 -23.92
C VAL A 149 -1.32 -8.44 -25.34
N ALA A 150 -2.09 -7.37 -25.48
CA ALA A 150 -2.34 -6.72 -26.76
C ALA A 150 -1.04 -6.24 -27.42
N GLY A 151 -0.89 -6.48 -28.72
CA GLY A 151 0.29 -6.14 -29.52
C GLY A 151 1.49 -7.07 -29.31
N LYS A 152 1.43 -8.01 -28.35
CA LYS A 152 2.44 -9.05 -28.14
C LYS A 152 1.93 -10.44 -28.52
N ASP A 153 0.77 -10.83 -28.01
CA ASP A 153 0.21 -12.18 -28.19
C ASP A 153 -0.96 -12.21 -29.19
N PHE A 154 -1.68 -11.09 -29.32
CA PHE A 154 -2.75 -10.86 -30.31
C PHE A 154 -2.67 -9.40 -30.81
N ALA A 155 -3.39 -9.06 -31.88
CA ALA A 155 -3.31 -7.73 -32.49
C ALA A 155 -1.88 -7.36 -32.96
N ILE A 156 -1.13 -8.31 -33.53
CA ILE A 156 0.28 -8.16 -33.92
C ILE A 156 0.42 -7.71 -35.40
N GLU A 157 -0.41 -8.27 -36.28
CA GLU A 157 -0.20 -8.14 -37.74
C GLU A 157 -0.56 -6.75 -38.27
N LYS A 158 0.43 -6.07 -38.88
CA LYS A 158 0.20 -4.85 -39.65
C LYS A 158 -0.30 -5.20 -41.04
N ASN A 159 -1.60 -5.02 -41.26
CA ASN A 159 -2.19 -5.25 -42.57
C ASN A 159 -2.14 -3.98 -43.41
N VAL A 160 -1.23 -3.93 -44.39
CA VAL A 160 -1.06 -2.78 -45.31
C VAL A 160 -2.35 -2.48 -46.09
N LEU A 161 -3.18 -3.50 -46.33
CA LEU A 161 -4.46 -3.36 -47.03
C LEU A 161 -5.60 -2.89 -46.11
N ASN A 162 -5.43 -2.91 -44.79
CA ASN A 162 -6.41 -2.45 -43.82
C ASN A 162 -5.78 -1.47 -42.80
N PRO A 163 -5.64 -0.18 -43.17
CA PRO A 163 -4.99 0.82 -42.33
C PRO A 163 -5.75 1.10 -41.02
N ILE A 164 -7.08 0.92 -41.00
CA ILE A 164 -7.92 1.11 -39.80
C ILE A 164 -7.60 0.04 -38.76
N GLN A 165 -7.51 -1.22 -39.17
CA GLN A 165 -7.14 -2.33 -38.29
C GLN A 165 -5.73 -2.12 -37.71
N THR A 166 -4.78 -1.69 -38.54
CA THR A 166 -3.42 -1.40 -38.07
C THR A 166 -3.42 -0.30 -36.99
N LYS A 167 -4.20 0.77 -37.16
CA LYS A 167 -4.33 1.83 -36.16
C LYS A 167 -5.01 1.38 -34.87
N LEU A 168 -6.03 0.52 -34.97
CA LEU A 168 -6.67 -0.08 -33.79
C LEU A 168 -5.70 -0.94 -33.00
N TYR A 169 -4.87 -1.74 -33.67
CA TYR A 169 -3.88 -2.59 -33.02
C TYR A 169 -2.75 -1.78 -32.39
N GLU A 170 -2.32 -0.70 -33.04
CA GLU A 170 -1.42 0.29 -32.43
C GLU A 170 -2.03 0.88 -31.16
N PHE A 171 -3.31 1.25 -31.17
CA PHE A 171 -3.97 1.78 -29.98
C PHE A 171 -4.10 0.73 -28.86
N ALA A 172 -4.46 -0.51 -29.19
CA ALA A 172 -4.54 -1.63 -28.25
C ALA A 172 -3.20 -1.87 -27.52
N LEU A 173 -2.08 -1.77 -28.24
CA LEU A 173 -0.73 -1.87 -27.68
C LEU A 173 -0.47 -0.79 -26.61
N HIS A 174 -0.98 0.43 -26.79
CA HIS A 174 -0.80 1.52 -25.81
C HIS A 174 -1.68 1.34 -24.57
N MET A 175 -2.88 0.74 -24.73
CA MET A 175 -3.80 0.49 -23.62
C MET A 175 -3.32 -0.64 -22.69
N LYS A 176 -2.43 -1.52 -23.18
CA LYS A 176 -1.83 -2.63 -22.44
C LYS A 176 -2.84 -3.58 -21.77
N ASN A 177 -3.95 -3.84 -22.43
CA ASN A 177 -4.99 -4.75 -21.93
C ASN A 177 -4.45 -6.18 -21.85
N ILE A 178 -4.84 -6.87 -20.78
CA ILE A 178 -4.52 -8.27 -20.51
C ILE A 178 -5.79 -9.11 -20.59
N ILE A 179 -5.85 -9.96 -21.60
CA ILE A 179 -6.93 -10.92 -21.77
C ILE A 179 -6.54 -12.21 -21.03
N HIS A 180 -7.44 -12.72 -20.19
CA HIS A 180 -7.16 -13.92 -19.40
C HIS A 180 -7.86 -15.14 -20.01
N VAL A 181 -7.10 -16.22 -20.21
CA VAL A 181 -7.63 -17.52 -20.62
C VAL A 181 -7.49 -18.48 -19.45
N VAL A 182 -8.62 -18.84 -18.84
CA VAL A 182 -8.66 -19.82 -17.74
C VAL A 182 -8.95 -21.19 -18.32
N VAL A 183 -8.03 -22.13 -18.14
CA VAL A 183 -8.08 -23.47 -18.74
C VAL A 183 -8.14 -24.52 -17.64
N ASP A 184 -9.03 -25.50 -17.83
CA ASP A 184 -8.96 -26.77 -17.13
C ASP A 184 -7.97 -27.70 -17.85
N ILE A 185 -6.89 -28.09 -17.17
CA ILE A 185 -5.83 -28.90 -17.78
C ILE A 185 -6.35 -30.29 -18.20
N ALA A 186 -7.28 -30.86 -17.42
CA ALA A 186 -7.79 -32.22 -17.65
C ALA A 186 -8.66 -32.31 -18.91
N THR A 187 -9.63 -31.40 -19.06
CA THR A 187 -10.57 -31.42 -20.19
C THR A 187 -10.10 -30.59 -21.38
N LYS A 188 -9.08 -29.74 -21.22
CA LYS A 188 -8.65 -28.71 -22.18
C LYS A 188 -9.76 -27.71 -22.55
N GLN A 189 -10.81 -27.64 -21.73
CA GLN A 189 -11.84 -26.60 -21.86
C GLN A 189 -11.34 -25.29 -21.26
N CYS A 190 -11.69 -24.17 -21.88
CA CYS A 190 -11.26 -22.86 -21.41
C CYS A 190 -12.36 -21.82 -21.47
N VAL A 191 -12.17 -20.78 -20.66
CA VAL A 191 -13.00 -19.57 -20.65
C VAL A 191 -12.15 -18.35 -20.89
N LEU A 192 -12.66 -17.50 -21.77
CA LEU A 192 -12.04 -16.23 -22.13
C LEU A 192 -12.64 -15.12 -21.26
N VAL A 193 -11.81 -14.40 -20.52
CA VAL A 193 -12.19 -13.22 -19.75
C VAL A 193 -11.75 -11.98 -20.53
N ASP A 194 -12.69 -11.06 -20.78
CA ASP A 194 -12.48 -9.78 -21.47
C ASP A 194 -11.92 -9.91 -22.90
N ALA A 195 -12.47 -10.83 -23.69
CA ALA A 195 -12.05 -11.05 -25.07
C ALA A 195 -12.41 -9.88 -26.00
N CYS A 196 -11.40 -9.09 -26.38
CA CYS A 196 -11.53 -7.83 -27.13
C CYS A 196 -10.38 -7.63 -28.15
N TRP A 197 -10.46 -6.56 -28.95
CA TRP A 197 -9.52 -6.13 -30.00
C TRP A 197 -9.39 -7.05 -31.22
N ASP A 198 -8.92 -8.29 -31.04
CA ASP A 198 -8.58 -9.23 -32.13
C ASP A 198 -9.10 -10.65 -31.83
N ILE A 199 -10.42 -10.83 -31.92
CA ILE A 199 -11.08 -12.11 -31.68
C ILE A 199 -10.52 -13.25 -32.56
N ASP A 200 -10.19 -12.98 -33.83
CA ASP A 200 -9.68 -14.02 -34.72
C ASP A 200 -8.27 -14.46 -34.29
N GLY A 201 -7.39 -13.52 -33.93
CA GLY A 201 -6.07 -13.82 -33.35
C GLY A 201 -6.14 -14.58 -32.04
N ILE A 202 -7.05 -14.17 -31.13
CA ILE A 202 -7.26 -14.85 -29.84
C ILE A 202 -7.75 -16.29 -30.06
N LEU A 203 -8.75 -16.50 -30.93
CA LEU A 203 -9.27 -17.83 -31.23
C LEU A 203 -8.22 -18.73 -31.88
N LYS A 204 -7.40 -18.18 -32.79
CA LYS A 204 -6.27 -18.91 -33.39
C LYS A 204 -5.27 -19.33 -32.33
N PHE A 205 -4.89 -18.44 -31.42
CA PHE A 205 -3.99 -18.75 -30.31
C PHE A 205 -4.53 -19.91 -29.45
N VAL A 206 -5.82 -19.85 -29.08
CA VAL A 206 -6.46 -20.90 -28.26
C VAL A 206 -6.50 -22.24 -29.01
N GLN A 207 -6.77 -22.22 -30.33
CA GLN A 207 -6.79 -23.41 -31.18
C GLN A 207 -5.40 -24.03 -31.37
N ASP A 208 -4.37 -23.22 -31.60
CA ASP A 208 -2.99 -23.67 -31.77
C ASP A 208 -2.46 -24.37 -30.49
N GLN A 209 -2.97 -23.98 -29.33
CA GLN A 209 -2.69 -24.63 -28.05
C GLN A 209 -3.58 -25.87 -27.77
N GLY A 210 -4.55 -26.16 -28.63
CA GLY A 210 -5.45 -27.30 -28.53
C GLY A 210 -6.53 -27.19 -27.45
N TYR A 211 -6.93 -25.98 -27.07
CA TYR A 211 -7.99 -25.73 -26.10
C TYR A 211 -9.35 -25.48 -26.77
N THR A 212 -10.43 -25.74 -26.05
CA THR A 212 -11.82 -25.53 -26.52
C THR A 212 -12.53 -24.49 -25.68
N VAL A 213 -12.96 -23.39 -26.30
CA VAL A 213 -13.71 -22.33 -25.62
C VAL A 213 -15.13 -22.79 -25.30
N VAL A 214 -15.50 -22.82 -24.02
CA VAL A 214 -16.85 -23.23 -23.58
C VAL A 214 -17.75 -22.06 -23.20
N SER A 215 -17.16 -20.97 -22.72
CA SER A 215 -17.86 -19.72 -22.40
C SER A 215 -16.91 -18.53 -22.38
N THR A 216 -17.48 -17.33 -22.28
CA THR A 216 -16.73 -16.09 -22.08
C THR A 216 -17.29 -15.34 -20.89
N ILE A 217 -16.44 -14.61 -20.18
CA ILE A 217 -16.79 -13.77 -19.05
C ILE A 217 -16.36 -12.35 -19.38
N VAL A 218 -17.15 -11.38 -18.94
CA VAL A 218 -16.78 -9.98 -18.98
C VAL A 218 -16.73 -9.42 -17.57
N THR A 219 -15.63 -8.76 -17.21
CA THR A 219 -15.46 -8.09 -15.92
C THR A 219 -16.28 -6.80 -15.85
N HIS A 220 -16.32 -6.01 -16.91
CA HIS A 220 -17.12 -4.77 -17.01
C HIS A 220 -17.37 -4.32 -18.46
N TYR A 221 -18.28 -3.36 -18.67
CA TYR A 221 -18.79 -3.01 -20.00
C TYR A 221 -17.89 -2.16 -20.91
N HIS A 222 -16.72 -1.67 -20.46
CA HIS A 222 -15.94 -0.72 -21.27
C HIS A 222 -15.51 -1.31 -22.62
N PHE A 223 -15.36 -0.42 -23.61
CA PHE A 223 -15.16 -0.76 -25.03
C PHE A 223 -13.92 -1.62 -25.27
N ASP A 224 -12.92 -1.49 -24.42
CA ASP A 224 -11.65 -2.19 -24.50
C ASP A 224 -11.69 -3.55 -23.78
N HIS A 225 -12.84 -3.96 -23.26
CA HIS A 225 -13.10 -5.29 -22.70
C HIS A 225 -14.25 -6.02 -23.41
N VAL A 226 -15.27 -5.28 -23.90
CA VAL A 226 -16.40 -5.86 -24.67
C VAL A 226 -16.37 -5.60 -26.17
N GLY A 227 -15.51 -4.70 -26.64
CA GLY A 227 -15.54 -4.18 -28.02
C GLY A 227 -16.67 -3.16 -28.23
N GLY A 228 -16.94 -2.83 -29.49
CA GLY A 228 -18.00 -1.87 -29.86
C GLY A 228 -17.47 -0.59 -30.48
N SER A 229 -18.18 0.52 -30.30
CA SER A 229 -17.74 1.82 -30.81
C SER A 229 -16.62 2.38 -29.93
N PRO A 230 -15.54 2.94 -30.51
CA PRO A 230 -14.50 3.60 -29.74
C PRO A 230 -15.05 4.85 -29.04
N PRO A 231 -14.42 5.31 -27.94
CA PRO A 231 -14.81 6.55 -27.27
C PRO A 231 -14.48 7.79 -28.11
N ALA A 232 -15.04 8.95 -27.71
CA ALA A 232 -14.74 10.24 -28.34
C ALA A 232 -13.21 10.51 -28.35
N PRO A 233 -12.66 11.11 -29.42
CA PRO A 233 -13.35 11.72 -30.58
C PRO A 233 -13.68 10.74 -31.73
N TYR A 234 -13.43 9.45 -31.55
CA TYR A 234 -13.56 8.45 -32.62
C TYR A 234 -14.96 7.80 -32.69
N ASP A 235 -15.83 8.12 -31.74
CA ASP A 235 -17.21 7.65 -31.61
C ASP A 235 -18.09 7.96 -32.84
N THR A 236 -17.78 9.04 -33.55
CA THR A 236 -18.46 9.45 -34.79
C THR A 236 -18.00 8.69 -36.03
N LEU A 237 -16.87 7.98 -35.96
CA LEU A 237 -16.34 7.22 -37.08
C LEU A 237 -17.04 5.85 -37.20
N PRO A 238 -17.23 5.30 -38.41
CA PRO A 238 -17.82 3.98 -38.61
C PRO A 238 -16.84 2.84 -38.28
N ILE A 239 -16.08 2.97 -37.20
CA ILE A 239 -15.09 2.01 -36.72
C ILE A 239 -15.73 1.20 -35.61
N LYS A 240 -15.60 -0.13 -35.68
CA LYS A 240 -16.06 -1.04 -34.61
C LYS A 240 -14.90 -1.91 -34.15
N ILE A 241 -14.64 -1.86 -32.85
CA ILE A 241 -13.68 -2.70 -32.17
C ILE A 241 -14.29 -4.10 -32.05
N SER A 242 -13.52 -5.10 -32.48
CA SER A 242 -13.90 -6.50 -32.34
C SER A 242 -13.92 -6.90 -30.86
N GLY A 243 -14.90 -7.67 -30.43
CA GLY A 243 -15.05 -8.07 -29.04
C GLY A 243 -16.17 -9.07 -28.84
N LEU A 244 -16.93 -8.93 -27.76
CA LEU A 244 -17.96 -9.85 -27.32
C LEU A 244 -18.98 -10.18 -28.43
N ALA A 245 -19.50 -9.16 -29.13
CA ALA A 245 -20.48 -9.36 -30.20
C ALA A 245 -19.94 -10.23 -31.35
N HIS A 246 -18.66 -10.03 -31.73
CA HIS A 246 -18.02 -10.80 -32.79
C HIS A 246 -17.71 -12.22 -32.31
N LEU A 247 -17.23 -12.39 -31.08
CA LEU A 247 -16.96 -13.69 -30.47
C LEU A 247 -18.22 -14.56 -30.42
N LEU A 248 -19.34 -14.01 -29.96
CA LEU A 248 -20.62 -14.72 -29.92
C LEU A 248 -21.10 -15.08 -31.34
N LYS A 249 -20.86 -14.25 -32.35
CA LYS A 249 -21.19 -14.58 -33.74
C LYS A 249 -20.37 -15.75 -34.28
N LYS A 250 -19.07 -15.80 -33.98
CA LYS A 250 -18.14 -16.88 -34.41
C LYS A 250 -18.40 -18.19 -33.68
N LEU A 251 -18.72 -18.13 -32.39
CA LEU A 251 -19.01 -19.28 -31.54
C LEU A 251 -20.49 -19.25 -31.10
N PRO A 252 -21.43 -19.80 -31.90
CA PRO A 252 -22.85 -19.71 -31.59
C PRO A 252 -23.29 -20.53 -30.37
N HIS A 253 -22.49 -21.51 -29.95
CA HIS A 253 -22.81 -22.45 -28.86
C HIS A 253 -22.46 -21.95 -27.45
N ILE A 254 -21.64 -20.90 -27.34
CA ILE A 254 -21.17 -20.40 -26.04
C ILE A 254 -22.10 -19.33 -25.45
N LYS A 255 -22.06 -19.16 -24.12
CA LYS A 255 -22.73 -18.07 -23.39
C LYS A 255 -21.72 -17.08 -22.82
N ALA A 256 -22.17 -15.85 -22.60
CA ALA A 256 -21.37 -14.79 -21.99
C ALA A 256 -21.90 -14.45 -20.59
N TYR A 257 -21.01 -14.40 -19.60
CA TYR A 257 -21.34 -14.08 -18.22
C TYR A 257 -20.95 -12.63 -17.92
N MET A 258 -21.90 -11.82 -17.46
CA MET A 258 -21.71 -10.39 -17.16
C MET A 258 -22.66 -9.97 -16.04
N HIS A 259 -22.26 -8.99 -15.24
CA HIS A 259 -23.11 -8.43 -14.19
C HIS A 259 -24.33 -7.68 -14.78
N PRO A 260 -25.54 -7.85 -14.23
CA PRO A 260 -26.77 -7.26 -14.79
C PRO A 260 -26.76 -5.73 -14.84
N LEU A 261 -26.03 -5.06 -13.94
CA LEU A 261 -25.91 -3.59 -13.94
C LEU A 261 -25.14 -3.05 -15.15
N ASP A 262 -24.31 -3.86 -15.78
CA ASP A 262 -23.49 -3.46 -16.94
C ASP A 262 -24.19 -3.78 -18.28
N ILE A 263 -25.18 -4.68 -18.29
CA ILE A 263 -25.93 -5.07 -19.50
C ILE A 263 -26.60 -3.86 -20.21
N PRO A 264 -27.22 -2.88 -19.52
CA PRO A 264 -27.84 -1.72 -20.18
C PRO A 264 -26.86 -0.83 -20.95
N TYR A 265 -25.57 -0.89 -20.59
CA TYR A 265 -24.51 -0.07 -21.21
C TYR A 265 -23.88 -0.74 -22.43
N LEU A 266 -24.26 -1.98 -22.75
CA LEU A 266 -23.78 -2.65 -23.95
C LEU A 266 -24.33 -2.01 -25.23
N HIS A 267 -23.47 -1.30 -25.95
CA HIS A 267 -23.81 -0.73 -27.25
C HIS A 267 -23.60 -1.77 -28.38
N GLY A 268 -24.68 -2.31 -28.94
CA GLY A 268 -24.59 -3.17 -30.14
C GLY A 268 -25.69 -4.22 -30.29
N THR A 269 -25.55 -5.07 -31.32
CA THR A 269 -26.50 -6.13 -31.70
C THR A 269 -26.27 -7.43 -30.90
N ILE A 270 -26.03 -7.33 -29.59
CA ILE A 270 -25.86 -8.52 -28.75
C ILE A 270 -27.23 -9.08 -28.38
N GLN A 271 -27.46 -10.35 -28.67
CA GLN A 271 -28.72 -11.00 -28.30
C GLN A 271 -28.74 -11.25 -26.78
N LEU A 272 -29.65 -10.56 -26.07
CA LEU A 272 -29.75 -10.60 -24.61
C LEU A 272 -29.94 -12.03 -24.05
N ASN A 273 -30.57 -12.94 -24.80
CA ASN A 273 -30.76 -14.35 -24.42
C ASN A 273 -29.44 -15.14 -24.32
N ARG A 274 -28.32 -14.59 -24.79
CA ARG A 274 -26.98 -15.19 -24.70
C ARG A 274 -26.16 -14.67 -23.53
N LEU A 275 -26.63 -13.62 -22.87
CA LEU A 275 -26.03 -13.08 -21.66
C LEU A 275 -26.61 -13.82 -20.45
N VAL A 276 -25.74 -14.28 -19.57
CA VAL A 276 -26.09 -14.89 -18.29
C VAL A 276 -25.74 -13.87 -17.20
N PRO A 277 -26.74 -13.31 -16.50
CA PRO A 277 -26.49 -12.33 -15.44
C PRO A 277 -25.77 -13.00 -14.28
N THR A 278 -24.64 -12.43 -13.86
CA THR A 278 -23.92 -12.83 -12.64
C THR A 278 -24.50 -12.10 -11.42
N CYS A 279 -24.41 -12.70 -10.23
CA CYS A 279 -24.75 -12.10 -8.92
C CYS A 279 -26.02 -11.23 -8.88
N THR A 280 -27.20 -11.86 -8.91
CA THR A 280 -28.49 -11.13 -8.91
C THR A 280 -29.04 -10.79 -7.53
N THR A 281 -28.66 -11.49 -6.45
CA THR A 281 -29.05 -11.18 -5.06
C THR A 281 -28.17 -11.94 -4.06
N SER A 282 -27.27 -11.27 -3.33
CA SER A 282 -26.59 -11.72 -2.09
C SER A 282 -25.87 -13.08 -2.07
N ILE A 283 -25.83 -13.81 -3.18
CA ILE A 283 -25.24 -15.14 -3.36
C ILE A 283 -24.29 -15.02 -4.55
N THR A 284 -23.02 -15.38 -4.33
CA THR A 284 -22.02 -15.48 -5.39
C THR A 284 -22.49 -16.52 -6.40
N SER A 285 -22.81 -16.08 -7.63
CA SER A 285 -23.05 -17.02 -8.73
C SER A 285 -21.75 -17.76 -9.05
N GLU A 286 -21.86 -19.03 -9.42
CA GLU A 286 -20.70 -19.87 -9.70
C GLU A 286 -20.80 -20.49 -11.09
N LEU A 287 -19.65 -20.60 -11.76
CA LEU A 287 -19.48 -21.31 -13.01
C LEU A 287 -18.40 -22.38 -12.82
N THR A 288 -18.65 -23.59 -13.31
CA THR A 288 -17.67 -24.69 -13.26
C THR A 288 -17.30 -25.12 -14.66
N ILE A 289 -16.00 -25.27 -14.92
CA ILE A 289 -15.43 -25.76 -16.18
C ILE A 289 -14.53 -26.95 -15.83
N GLY A 290 -14.97 -28.17 -16.15
CA GLY A 290 -14.28 -29.37 -15.68
C GLY A 290 -14.18 -29.37 -14.14
N GLN A 291 -12.96 -29.32 -13.61
CA GLN A 291 -12.69 -29.23 -12.16
C GLN A 291 -12.47 -27.79 -11.65
N VAL A 292 -12.49 -26.79 -12.53
CA VAL A 292 -12.20 -25.39 -12.20
C VAL A 292 -13.48 -24.68 -11.79
N ARG A 293 -13.48 -24.10 -10.59
CA ARG A 293 -14.61 -23.34 -10.04
C ARG A 293 -14.32 -21.84 -10.11
N LEU A 294 -15.23 -21.11 -10.76
CA LEU A 294 -15.20 -19.66 -10.90
C LEU A 294 -16.32 -19.06 -10.07
N GLN A 295 -15.99 -18.22 -9.11
CA GLN A 295 -16.94 -17.47 -8.30
C GLN A 295 -16.90 -16.00 -8.72
N PHE A 296 -18.06 -15.41 -8.97
CA PHE A 296 -18.16 -14.00 -9.34
C PHE A 296 -18.34 -13.13 -8.09
N LEU A 297 -17.44 -12.17 -7.90
CA LEU A 297 -17.48 -11.17 -6.83
C LEU A 297 -17.92 -9.84 -7.44
N HIS A 298 -18.99 -9.25 -6.93
CA HIS A 298 -19.40 -7.90 -7.35
C HIS A 298 -18.43 -6.88 -6.76
N THR A 299 -17.78 -6.11 -7.63
CA THR A 299 -16.72 -5.16 -7.28
C THR A 299 -17.01 -3.78 -7.90
N PRO A 300 -18.14 -3.15 -7.53
CA PRO A 300 -18.58 -1.89 -8.13
C PRO A 300 -17.58 -0.77 -7.85
N GLY A 301 -17.49 0.18 -8.79
CA GLY A 301 -16.72 1.40 -8.62
C GLY A 301 -16.12 1.92 -9.92
N HIS A 302 -15.44 1.06 -10.68
CA HIS A 302 -14.97 1.42 -12.02
C HIS A 302 -16.14 1.54 -13.00
N THR A 303 -17.04 0.56 -12.93
CA THR A 303 -18.40 0.59 -13.50
C THR A 303 -19.41 0.12 -12.43
N PRO A 304 -20.72 0.35 -12.63
CA PRO A 304 -21.74 -0.09 -11.66
C PRO A 304 -21.77 -1.62 -11.49
N GLY A 305 -21.51 -2.36 -12.57
CA GLY A 305 -21.49 -3.81 -12.62
C GLY A 305 -20.11 -4.44 -12.71
N SER A 306 -19.04 -3.71 -12.40
CA SER A 306 -17.70 -4.28 -12.33
C SER A 306 -17.68 -5.52 -11.44
N GLN A 307 -17.03 -6.59 -11.89
CA GLN A 307 -16.90 -7.83 -11.14
C GLN A 307 -15.49 -8.43 -11.25
N SER A 308 -15.02 -9.00 -10.15
CA SER A 308 -13.80 -9.82 -10.10
C SER A 308 -14.16 -11.31 -10.04
N ILE A 309 -13.28 -12.16 -10.56
CA ILE A 309 -13.52 -13.61 -10.67
C ILE A 309 -12.52 -14.34 -9.78
N LEU A 310 -13.03 -15.01 -8.75
CA LEU A 310 -12.24 -15.83 -7.86
C LEU A 310 -12.23 -17.29 -8.37
N VAL A 311 -11.06 -17.72 -8.86
CA VAL A 311 -10.81 -19.06 -9.39
C VAL A 311 -10.26 -19.96 -8.27
N ASN A 312 -10.93 -21.07 -8.01
CA ASN A 312 -10.57 -22.08 -7.00
C ASN A 312 -10.23 -21.48 -5.61
N GLN A 313 -10.84 -20.35 -5.23
CA GLN A 313 -10.60 -19.63 -3.97
C GLN A 313 -9.15 -19.17 -3.75
N SER A 314 -8.29 -19.21 -4.78
CA SER A 314 -6.85 -18.99 -4.63
C SER A 314 -6.26 -18.02 -5.66
N ARG A 315 -6.95 -17.77 -6.78
CA ARG A 315 -6.56 -16.82 -7.83
C ARG A 315 -7.69 -15.84 -8.09
N LEU A 316 -7.39 -14.55 -8.10
CA LEU A 316 -8.35 -13.49 -8.36
C LEU A 316 -8.02 -12.84 -9.71
N ILE A 317 -8.93 -12.92 -10.67
CA ILE A 317 -8.88 -12.07 -11.86
C ILE A 317 -9.68 -10.81 -11.52
N ALA A 318 -8.98 -9.70 -11.31
CA ALA A 318 -9.57 -8.50 -10.73
C ALA A 318 -10.26 -7.59 -11.75
N GLY A 319 -9.96 -7.76 -13.05
CA GLY A 319 -10.33 -6.79 -14.08
C GLY A 319 -9.72 -5.43 -13.76
N ASP A 320 -10.51 -4.37 -13.95
CA ASP A 320 -10.04 -3.00 -13.74
C ASP A 320 -10.33 -2.51 -12.31
N THR A 321 -10.90 -3.33 -11.43
CA THR A 321 -11.06 -2.95 -10.02
C THR A 321 -9.69 -2.79 -9.33
N LEU A 322 -8.79 -3.75 -9.52
CA LEU A 322 -7.46 -3.78 -8.90
C LEU A 322 -6.41 -4.10 -9.97
N LEU A 323 -5.52 -3.14 -10.24
CA LEU A 323 -4.58 -3.15 -11.36
C LEU A 323 -3.15 -3.54 -10.95
N GLY A 324 -2.92 -3.83 -9.68
CA GLY A 324 -1.62 -4.21 -9.13
C GLY A 324 -0.72 -3.01 -8.82
N CYS A 325 0.34 -3.24 -8.03
CA CYS A 325 1.29 -2.20 -7.62
C CYS A 325 0.61 -0.98 -6.98
N GLY A 326 -0.49 -1.19 -6.24
CA GLY A 326 -1.23 -0.11 -5.59
C GLY A 326 -2.12 0.75 -6.49
N HIS A 327 -2.37 0.30 -7.72
CA HIS A 327 -3.27 0.99 -8.65
C HIS A 327 -4.66 0.34 -8.68
N CYS A 328 -5.70 1.16 -8.85
CA CYS A 328 -7.08 0.73 -9.09
C CYS A 328 -7.64 1.44 -10.32
N GLY A 329 -8.74 0.91 -10.86
CA GLY A 329 -9.41 1.50 -12.00
C GLY A 329 -9.93 2.90 -11.74
N ARG A 330 -9.97 3.69 -12.81
CA ARG A 330 -10.51 5.04 -12.82
C ARG A 330 -11.98 5.08 -12.40
N THR A 331 -12.39 6.08 -11.62
CA THR A 331 -13.79 6.23 -11.16
C THR A 331 -14.46 7.48 -11.72
N ASP A 332 -13.77 8.20 -12.62
CA ASP A 332 -14.23 9.43 -13.25
C ASP A 332 -14.94 9.20 -14.60
N LEU A 333 -14.94 7.96 -15.10
CA LEU A 333 -15.67 7.58 -16.31
C LEU A 333 -17.19 7.47 -16.04
N PRO A 334 -18.05 7.57 -17.07
CA PRO A 334 -19.49 7.39 -16.91
C PRO A 334 -19.81 6.08 -16.19
N GLY A 335 -20.67 6.12 -15.17
CA GLY A 335 -21.00 4.95 -14.35
C GLY A 335 -20.00 4.61 -13.24
N GLY A 336 -18.85 5.30 -13.18
CA GLY A 336 -17.91 5.19 -12.07
C GLY A 336 -18.45 5.78 -10.77
N ASP A 337 -18.11 5.13 -9.64
CA ASP A 337 -18.42 5.59 -8.29
C ASP A 337 -17.21 5.33 -7.37
N ARG A 338 -16.58 6.42 -6.94
CA ARG A 338 -15.43 6.38 -6.03
C ARG A 338 -15.76 5.75 -4.68
N LYS A 339 -16.92 6.04 -4.09
CA LYS A 339 -17.29 5.47 -2.77
C LYS A 339 -17.51 3.97 -2.86
N ALA A 340 -18.13 3.52 -3.96
CA ALA A 340 -18.28 2.10 -4.24
C ALA A 340 -16.91 1.43 -4.44
N MET A 341 -15.99 2.06 -5.18
CA MET A 341 -14.62 1.57 -5.36
C MET A 341 -13.89 1.42 -4.01
N GLU A 342 -13.94 2.44 -3.15
CA GLU A 342 -13.31 2.40 -1.83
C GLU A 342 -13.88 1.27 -0.96
N HIS A 343 -15.21 1.10 -0.95
CA HIS A 343 -15.84 -0.01 -0.24
C HIS A 343 -15.41 -1.37 -0.80
N THR A 344 -15.37 -1.50 -2.12
CA THR A 344 -14.94 -2.71 -2.83
C THR A 344 -13.49 -3.07 -2.47
N LEU A 345 -12.57 -2.12 -2.61
CA LEU A 345 -11.16 -2.34 -2.30
C LEU A 345 -10.97 -2.70 -0.83
N ARG A 346 -11.61 -1.99 0.10
CA ARG A 346 -11.40 -2.19 1.54
C ARG A 346 -12.06 -3.45 2.09
N TYR A 347 -13.34 -3.67 1.77
CA TYR A 347 -14.14 -4.69 2.46
C TYR A 347 -14.34 -5.94 1.61
N VAL A 348 -14.44 -5.81 0.28
CA VAL A 348 -14.65 -6.97 -0.61
C VAL A 348 -13.31 -7.62 -0.94
N LEU A 349 -12.36 -6.86 -1.50
CA LEU A 349 -11.04 -7.37 -1.89
C LEU A 349 -10.06 -7.39 -0.71
N GLY A 350 -10.08 -6.37 0.15
CA GLY A 350 -9.24 -6.30 1.36
C GLY A 350 -9.61 -7.37 2.40
N GLY A 351 -10.84 -7.88 2.37
CA GLY A 351 -11.30 -9.01 3.19
C GLY A 351 -10.84 -10.39 2.72
N LEU A 352 -10.18 -10.49 1.56
CA LEU A 352 -9.68 -11.75 1.02
C LEU A 352 -8.38 -12.20 1.72
N ASP A 353 -8.10 -13.52 1.65
CA ASP A 353 -6.89 -14.13 2.19
C ASP A 353 -5.64 -13.58 1.49
N ASP A 354 -4.64 -13.21 2.29
CA ASP A 354 -3.38 -12.59 1.86
C ASP A 354 -2.60 -13.43 0.82
N ARG A 355 -2.82 -14.75 0.80
CA ARG A 355 -2.18 -15.68 -0.15
C ARG A 355 -2.81 -15.68 -1.54
N ILE A 356 -3.98 -15.08 -1.71
CA ILE A 356 -4.66 -15.03 -3.01
C ILE A 356 -3.80 -14.23 -3.99
N VAL A 357 -3.50 -14.86 -5.14
CA VAL A 357 -2.75 -14.23 -6.24
C VAL A 357 -3.71 -13.42 -7.10
N VAL A 358 -3.36 -12.17 -7.38
CA VAL A 358 -4.16 -11.22 -8.15
C VAL A 358 -3.63 -11.12 -9.58
N TYR A 359 -4.52 -11.16 -10.56
CA TYR A 359 -4.25 -10.93 -11.98
C TYR A 359 -5.05 -9.69 -12.44
N PRO A 360 -4.36 -8.59 -12.82
CA PRO A 360 -4.99 -7.32 -13.21
C PRO A 360 -5.46 -7.31 -14.67
N GLY A 361 -6.43 -6.45 -14.99
CA GLY A 361 -6.93 -6.25 -16.37
C GLY A 361 -5.97 -5.53 -17.31
N HIS A 362 -5.02 -4.74 -16.78
CA HIS A 362 -4.03 -3.98 -17.55
C HIS A 362 -2.63 -4.10 -16.95
N ASP A 363 -1.60 -3.97 -17.79
CA ASP A 363 -0.20 -3.98 -17.36
C ASP A 363 0.29 -2.57 -16.95
N TYR A 364 0.09 -2.23 -15.67
CA TYR A 364 0.60 -1.01 -15.03
C TYR A 364 2.01 -1.17 -14.42
N GLY A 365 2.76 -2.20 -14.81
CA GLY A 365 4.11 -2.47 -14.32
C GLY A 365 4.26 -3.84 -13.66
N THR A 366 3.15 -4.53 -13.40
CA THR A 366 3.16 -5.96 -13.06
C THR A 366 2.00 -6.69 -13.75
N THR A 367 2.23 -7.96 -14.05
CA THR A 367 1.19 -8.87 -14.60
C THR A 367 0.55 -9.73 -13.51
N TRP A 368 1.05 -9.69 -12.29
CA TRP A 368 0.48 -10.42 -11.16
C TRP A 368 0.88 -9.76 -9.84
N SER A 369 0.10 -10.01 -8.79
CA SER A 369 0.41 -9.58 -7.42
C SER A 369 -0.21 -10.57 -6.42
N THR A 370 -0.22 -10.24 -5.14
CA THR A 370 -1.00 -10.95 -4.11
C THR A 370 -1.76 -9.95 -3.26
N ILE A 371 -2.83 -10.40 -2.59
CA ILE A 371 -3.56 -9.54 -1.64
C ILE A 371 -2.63 -9.00 -0.55
N ALA A 372 -1.67 -9.80 -0.07
CA ALA A 372 -0.64 -9.32 0.87
C ALA A 372 0.16 -8.13 0.32
N ILE A 373 0.65 -8.24 -0.92
CA ILE A 373 1.47 -7.21 -1.57
C ILE A 373 0.64 -5.95 -1.82
N GLU A 374 -0.61 -6.09 -2.24
CA GLU A 374 -1.51 -4.96 -2.50
C GLU A 374 -1.99 -4.27 -1.21
N LYS A 375 -2.02 -4.97 -0.08
CA LYS A 375 -2.21 -4.37 1.25
C LYS A 375 -0.96 -3.61 1.72
N GLU A 376 0.22 -4.17 1.48
CA GLU A 376 1.49 -3.54 1.91
C GLU A 376 1.86 -2.32 1.07
N ASN A 377 1.58 -2.34 -0.24
CA ASN A 377 2.08 -1.36 -1.20
C ASN A 377 0.98 -0.53 -1.87
N GLY A 378 -0.30 -0.66 -1.46
CA GLY A 378 -1.39 -0.31 -2.35
C GLY A 378 -2.69 0.17 -1.74
N CYS A 379 -3.67 0.33 -2.63
CA CYS A 379 -5.00 0.88 -2.37
C CYS A 379 -5.92 -0.03 -1.55
N LEU A 380 -5.41 -1.18 -1.07
CA LEU A 380 -6.06 -1.98 -0.03
C LEU A 380 -5.65 -1.54 1.39
N ASP A 381 -4.70 -0.60 1.52
CA ASP A 381 -4.12 -0.21 2.81
C ASP A 381 -5.06 0.64 3.69
N THR A 382 -4.81 0.49 4.97
CA THR A 382 -5.49 0.94 6.18
C THR A 382 -5.11 2.36 6.62
N THR A 383 -4.54 3.20 5.74
CA THR A 383 -4.01 4.55 6.08
C THR A 383 -5.01 5.46 6.81
N ASP A 384 -6.32 5.25 6.62
CA ASP A 384 -7.38 5.90 7.41
C ASP A 384 -7.31 5.61 8.92
N GLU A 385 -6.78 4.47 9.36
CA GLU A 385 -6.69 4.14 10.79
C GLU A 385 -5.83 5.16 11.54
N ASN A 386 -4.74 5.65 10.95
CA ASN A 386 -3.90 6.65 11.60
C ASN A 386 -4.61 7.99 11.75
N VAL A 387 -5.39 8.39 10.74
CA VAL A 387 -6.21 9.61 10.77
C VAL A 387 -7.31 9.49 11.83
N GLU A 388 -8.01 8.35 11.89
CA GLU A 388 -9.05 8.10 12.90
C GLU A 388 -8.46 7.98 14.31
N ILE A 389 -7.29 7.36 14.47
CA ILE A 389 -6.51 7.33 15.72
C ILE A 389 -6.14 8.75 16.16
N TRP A 390 -5.68 9.61 15.23
CA TRP A 390 -5.36 11.00 15.55
C TRP A 390 -6.60 11.79 15.96
N LYS A 391 -7.72 11.68 15.22
CA LYS A 391 -9.00 12.30 15.59
C LYS A 391 -9.42 11.88 17.00
N MET A 392 -9.30 10.59 17.31
CA MET A 392 -9.65 10.06 18.63
C MET A 392 -8.70 10.55 19.73
N LYS A 393 -7.38 10.64 19.47
CA LYS A 393 -6.39 11.23 20.39
C LYS A 393 -6.68 12.71 20.67
N LYS A 394 -6.98 13.50 19.64
CA LYS A 394 -7.34 14.92 19.77
C LYS A 394 -8.64 15.10 20.56
N LEU A 395 -9.65 14.28 20.26
CA LEU A 395 -10.90 14.26 21.00
C LEU A 395 -10.68 13.95 22.49
N ILE A 396 -9.90 12.92 22.81
CA ILE A 396 -9.56 12.57 24.20
C ILE A 396 -8.84 13.72 24.90
N LYS A 397 -7.87 14.38 24.25
CA LYS A 397 -7.18 15.54 24.81
C LYS A 397 -8.15 16.67 25.13
N SER A 398 -9.09 16.95 24.22
CA SER A 398 -10.14 17.97 24.44
C SER A 398 -11.08 17.62 25.60
N LEU A 399 -11.46 16.34 25.72
CA LEU A 399 -12.33 15.83 26.79
C LEU A 399 -11.62 15.82 28.16
N GLN A 400 -10.32 15.58 28.20
CA GLN A 400 -9.51 15.64 29.44
C GLN A 400 -9.33 17.07 29.95
N MET A 401 -9.19 18.04 29.04
CA MET A 401 -9.08 19.46 29.39
C MET A 401 -10.42 20.04 29.84
N ALA A 402 -11.54 19.50 29.35
CA ALA A 402 -12.87 19.94 29.72
C ALA A 402 -13.18 19.73 31.21
N ARG A 403 -13.56 20.82 31.89
CA ARG A 403 -14.01 20.80 33.30
C ARG A 403 -15.41 21.39 33.41
N GLY A 404 -16.27 20.69 34.16
CA GLY A 404 -17.62 21.12 34.47
C GLY A 404 -17.75 21.64 35.91
N ASN A 405 -18.77 22.46 36.14
CA ASN A 405 -19.17 22.87 37.49
C ASN A 405 -20.08 21.81 38.12
N GLY A 406 -19.58 21.11 39.14
CA GLY A 406 -20.36 20.08 39.85
C GLY A 406 -20.40 18.75 39.09
N THR A 407 -21.40 17.92 39.38
CA THR A 407 -21.55 16.56 38.84
C THR A 407 -22.45 16.56 37.61
N SER A 408 -22.01 17.19 36.53
CA SER A 408 -22.83 17.40 35.32
C SER A 408 -22.27 16.76 34.06
N MET A 409 -21.19 15.99 34.16
CA MET A 409 -20.48 15.38 33.04
C MET A 409 -20.77 13.89 33.00
N ILE A 410 -21.50 13.44 31.99
CA ILE A 410 -21.85 12.04 31.77
C ILE A 410 -20.86 11.44 30.77
N SER A 411 -20.22 10.36 31.19
CA SER A 411 -19.39 9.49 30.33
C SER A 411 -20.08 8.13 30.24
N LEU A 412 -20.55 7.77 29.04
CA LEU A 412 -21.29 6.55 28.78
C LEU A 412 -20.60 5.74 27.68
N VAL A 413 -20.24 4.50 27.98
CA VAL A 413 -19.63 3.55 27.05
C VAL A 413 -20.46 2.28 27.02
N ILE A 414 -20.88 1.88 25.83
CA ILE A 414 -21.76 0.73 25.59
C ILE A 414 -20.99 -0.29 24.74
N PRO A 415 -20.76 -1.52 25.25
CA PRO A 415 -20.06 -2.55 24.51
C PRO A 415 -20.91 -3.08 23.34
N PRO A 416 -20.28 -3.67 22.31
CA PRO A 416 -21.02 -4.25 21.20
C PRO A 416 -21.86 -5.43 21.70
N LYS A 417 -23.01 -5.65 21.06
CA LYS A 417 -24.03 -6.66 21.41
C LYS A 417 -24.91 -6.33 22.63
N ASP A 418 -24.65 -5.25 23.38
CA ASP A 418 -25.61 -4.79 24.40
C ASP A 418 -26.84 -4.15 23.75
N GLN A 419 -27.93 -4.02 24.50
CA GLN A 419 -29.19 -3.46 24.02
C GLN A 419 -29.36 -2.00 24.45
N ILE A 420 -29.64 -1.11 23.49
CA ILE A 420 -29.88 0.31 23.77
C ILE A 420 -31.05 0.50 24.76
N SER A 421 -32.09 -0.33 24.66
CA SER A 421 -33.26 -0.29 25.55
C SER A 421 -32.90 -0.41 27.03
N ARG A 422 -31.93 -1.25 27.37
CA ARG A 422 -31.42 -1.43 28.74
C ARG A 422 -30.78 -0.14 29.25
N VAL A 423 -29.96 0.52 28.43
CA VAL A 423 -29.27 1.77 28.78
C VAL A 423 -30.25 2.93 28.90
N VAL A 424 -31.25 3.00 28.02
CA VAL A 424 -32.32 4.01 28.11
C VAL A 424 -33.12 3.86 29.40
N LYS A 425 -33.42 2.62 29.82
CA LYS A 425 -34.08 2.35 31.11
C LYS A 425 -33.22 2.80 32.29
N MET A 426 -31.93 2.44 32.29
CA MET A 426 -30.98 2.88 33.32
C MET A 426 -30.94 4.41 33.44
N LEU A 427 -30.87 5.14 32.32
CA LEU A 427 -30.88 6.60 32.33
C LEU A 427 -32.20 7.19 32.85
N ALA A 428 -33.33 6.50 32.66
CA ALA A 428 -34.62 6.94 33.21
C ALA A 428 -34.67 6.77 34.74
N ASP A 429 -34.12 5.68 35.26
CA ASP A 429 -34.00 5.44 36.70
C ASP A 429 -33.05 6.46 37.37
N GLU A 430 -31.93 6.78 36.70
CA GLU A 430 -30.98 7.82 37.11
C GLU A 430 -31.61 9.21 37.08
N TYR A 431 -32.43 9.52 36.08
CA TYR A 431 -33.20 10.78 36.03
C TYR A 431 -34.12 10.92 37.26
N GLY A 432 -34.83 9.84 37.62
CA GLY A 432 -35.68 9.79 38.81
C GLY A 432 -34.89 10.04 40.10
N THR A 433 -33.71 9.43 40.22
CA THR A 433 -32.83 9.60 41.39
C THR A 433 -32.26 11.02 41.46
N ALA A 434 -31.82 11.58 40.34
CA ALA A 434 -31.29 12.94 40.24
C ALA A 434 -32.33 14.02 40.61
N SER A 435 -33.63 13.75 40.45
CA SER A 435 -34.69 14.67 40.87
C SER A 435 -34.70 14.98 42.37
N ASN A 436 -34.15 14.07 43.20
CA ASN A 436 -34.07 14.19 44.65
C ASN A 436 -32.88 15.05 45.13
N ILE A 437 -32.02 15.54 44.22
CA ILE A 437 -30.88 16.40 44.58
C ILE A 437 -31.40 17.72 45.19
N LYS A 438 -30.88 18.09 46.37
CA LYS A 438 -31.31 19.29 47.12
C LYS A 438 -30.83 20.59 46.49
N SER A 439 -29.62 20.61 45.93
CA SER A 439 -29.09 21.80 45.26
C SER A 439 -29.82 22.04 43.94
N ARG A 440 -30.54 23.17 43.83
CA ARG A 440 -31.32 23.52 42.63
C ARG A 440 -30.46 23.58 41.38
N VAL A 441 -29.27 24.19 41.47
CA VAL A 441 -28.35 24.37 40.33
C VAL A 441 -27.80 23.01 39.89
N ASN A 442 -27.24 22.22 40.81
CA ASN A 442 -26.69 20.91 40.47
C ASN A 442 -27.75 19.94 39.93
N ARG A 443 -28.96 19.97 40.50
CA ARG A 443 -30.09 19.16 40.03
C ARG A 443 -30.44 19.48 38.57
N LEU A 444 -30.58 20.76 38.22
CA LEU A 444 -30.93 21.17 36.86
C LEU A 444 -29.84 20.77 35.85
N SER A 445 -28.56 20.90 36.23
CA SER A 445 -27.43 20.50 35.39
C SER A 445 -27.41 18.98 35.13
N VAL A 446 -27.58 18.16 36.17
CA VAL A 446 -27.63 16.68 36.05
C VAL A 446 -28.82 16.25 35.19
N LEU A 447 -30.02 16.78 35.46
CA LEU A 447 -31.22 16.45 34.69
C LEU A 447 -31.09 16.85 33.22
N SER A 448 -30.50 18.02 32.93
CA SER A 448 -30.25 18.44 31.56
C SER A 448 -29.23 17.52 30.87
N ALA A 449 -28.17 17.09 31.55
CA ALA A 449 -27.18 16.19 30.97
C ALA A 449 -27.79 14.83 30.63
N ILE A 450 -28.54 14.21 31.55
CA ILE A 450 -29.22 12.92 31.33
C ILE A 450 -30.21 13.03 30.16
N THR A 451 -30.97 14.14 30.09
CA THR A 451 -31.92 14.37 29.01
C THR A 451 -31.21 14.45 27.65
N SER A 452 -30.07 15.16 27.57
CA SER A 452 -29.26 15.23 26.35
C SER A 452 -28.74 13.85 25.93
N THR A 453 -28.23 13.05 26.87
CA THR A 453 -27.75 11.68 26.58
C THR A 453 -28.89 10.78 26.08
N GLN A 454 -30.07 10.85 26.68
CA GLN A 454 -31.24 10.11 26.21
C GLN A 454 -31.67 10.53 24.80
N GLN A 455 -31.61 11.82 24.48
CA GLN A 455 -31.93 12.32 23.14
C GLN A 455 -30.93 11.82 22.08
N ARG A 456 -29.63 11.74 22.41
CA ARG A 456 -28.62 11.16 21.52
C ARG A 456 -28.84 9.67 21.29
N LEU A 457 -29.11 8.90 22.34
CA LEU A 457 -29.36 7.46 22.23
C LEU A 457 -30.56 7.12 21.34
N LYS A 458 -31.56 8.01 21.23
CA LYS A 458 -32.70 7.83 20.32
C LYS A 458 -32.33 7.86 18.83
N LEU A 459 -31.19 8.44 18.46
CA LEU A 459 -30.69 8.43 17.09
C LEU A 459 -30.23 7.03 16.66
N TYR A 460 -29.91 6.16 17.62
CA TYR A 460 -29.40 4.82 17.38
C TYR A 460 -30.50 3.77 17.59
N THR A 461 -30.76 2.96 16.56
CA THR A 461 -31.74 1.85 16.65
C THR A 461 -31.13 0.61 17.32
N ARG A 462 -29.83 0.35 17.08
CA ARG A 462 -29.04 -0.74 17.67
C ARG A 462 -27.64 -0.23 18.00
N VAL A 463 -26.96 -0.87 18.96
CA VAL A 463 -25.55 -0.56 19.22
C VAL A 463 -24.75 -0.92 17.97
N PRO A 464 -23.87 -0.02 17.48
CA PRO A 464 -22.97 -0.31 16.37
C PRO A 464 -22.02 -1.48 16.65
N GLU A 465 -21.32 -1.96 15.61
CA GLU A 465 -20.56 -3.22 15.68
C GLU A 465 -19.35 -3.14 16.62
N ASN A 466 -18.76 -1.94 16.77
CA ASN A 466 -17.64 -1.70 17.69
C ASN A 466 -18.05 -1.14 19.05
N GLY A 467 -19.35 -0.97 19.29
CA GLY A 467 -19.88 -0.33 20.49
C GLY A 467 -20.26 1.14 20.26
N LEU A 468 -20.64 1.84 21.33
CA LEU A 468 -21.05 3.25 21.27
C LEU A 468 -20.47 4.01 22.46
N VAL A 469 -19.89 5.19 22.18
CA VAL A 469 -19.38 6.10 23.21
C VAL A 469 -20.15 7.41 23.14
N VAL A 470 -20.62 7.87 24.30
CA VAL A 470 -21.40 9.10 24.44
C VAL A 470 -20.84 9.94 25.59
N TYR A 471 -20.43 11.17 25.29
CA TYR A 471 -20.06 12.20 26.26
C TYR A 471 -21.09 13.33 26.21
N CYS A 472 -21.69 13.66 27.35
CA CYS A 472 -22.67 14.72 27.46
C CYS A 472 -22.43 15.54 28.73
N GLY A 473 -22.46 16.87 28.63
CA GLY A 473 -22.33 17.71 29.80
C GLY A 473 -22.24 19.19 29.47
N THR A 474 -22.17 20.02 30.50
CA THR A 474 -21.94 21.47 30.37
C THR A 474 -20.53 21.79 30.85
N ILE A 475 -19.72 22.37 29.97
CA ILE A 475 -18.36 22.83 30.25
C ILE A 475 -18.32 24.35 30.32
N ILE A 476 -17.33 24.89 31.01
CA ILE A 476 -17.06 26.32 31.02
C ILE A 476 -15.95 26.59 30.00
N THR A 477 -16.19 27.52 29.07
CA THR A 477 -15.15 27.97 28.13
C THR A 477 -14.21 28.97 28.79
N ASP A 478 -13.06 29.25 28.17
CA ASP A 478 -12.08 30.22 28.70
C ASP A 478 -12.66 31.64 28.87
N GLU A 479 -13.72 31.96 28.13
CA GLU A 479 -14.49 33.21 28.28
C GLU A 479 -15.48 33.21 29.47
N GLY A 480 -15.52 32.12 30.26
CA GLY A 480 -16.45 31.95 31.38
C GLY A 480 -17.90 31.66 30.97
N LYS A 481 -18.17 31.36 29.69
CA LYS A 481 -19.50 31.00 29.20
C LYS A 481 -19.76 29.50 29.34
N GLU A 482 -20.99 29.13 29.66
CA GLU A 482 -21.41 27.73 29.69
C GLU A 482 -21.68 27.22 28.27
N LYS A 483 -20.96 26.17 27.86
CA LYS A 483 -21.15 25.48 26.58
C LYS A 483 -21.62 24.05 26.83
N LYS A 484 -22.73 23.65 26.21
CA LYS A 484 -23.19 22.25 26.23
C LYS A 484 -22.39 21.44 25.20
N VAL A 485 -21.77 20.36 25.65
CA VAL A 485 -21.01 19.41 24.82
C VAL A 485 -21.80 18.12 24.76
N ASN A 486 -22.13 17.70 23.54
CA ASN A 486 -22.78 16.43 23.25
C ASN A 486 -22.00 15.77 22.12
N ILE A 487 -21.32 14.67 22.41
CA ILE A 487 -20.47 13.94 21.47
C ILE A 487 -20.87 12.48 21.53
N ASP A 488 -21.21 11.92 20.38
CA ASP A 488 -21.56 10.52 20.19
C ASP A 488 -20.83 9.97 18.95
N PHE A 489 -20.15 8.84 19.10
CA PHE A 489 -19.42 8.20 18.01
C PHE A 489 -19.21 6.70 18.25
N GLU A 490 -18.99 5.97 17.17
CA GLU A 490 -18.55 4.58 17.18
C GLU A 490 -17.01 4.52 17.24
N PRO A 491 -16.40 3.79 18.19
CA PRO A 491 -14.95 3.65 18.28
C PRO A 491 -14.41 2.78 17.12
N HIS A 492 -13.16 3.01 16.71
CA HIS A 492 -12.54 2.25 15.60
C HIS A 492 -12.25 0.77 15.94
N LYS A 493 -12.25 0.42 17.23
CA LYS A 493 -12.05 -0.94 17.74
C LYS A 493 -13.17 -1.31 18.72
N PRO A 494 -13.59 -2.58 18.76
CA PRO A 494 -14.65 -3.03 19.65
C PRO A 494 -14.27 -2.86 21.12
N ILE A 495 -15.11 -2.15 21.88
CA ILE A 495 -14.91 -1.92 23.32
C ILE A 495 -15.62 -2.99 24.13
N ASN A 496 -14.90 -3.71 24.99
CA ASN A 496 -15.53 -4.71 25.88
C ASN A 496 -15.99 -4.16 27.24
N THR A 497 -15.68 -2.90 27.54
CA THR A 497 -16.03 -2.26 28.81
C THR A 497 -17.39 -1.55 28.70
N SER A 498 -18.21 -1.68 29.74
CA SER A 498 -19.41 -0.87 29.92
C SER A 498 -19.14 0.13 31.04
N LEU A 499 -19.37 1.41 30.78
CA LEU A 499 -19.10 2.50 31.72
C LEU A 499 -20.28 3.46 31.74
N TYR A 500 -20.75 3.82 32.94
CA TYR A 500 -21.63 4.96 33.14
C TYR A 500 -21.14 5.70 34.39
N LEU A 501 -20.69 6.94 34.21
CA LEU A 501 -20.22 7.80 35.30
C LEU A 501 -20.74 9.23 35.11
N CYS A 502 -21.15 9.84 36.21
CA CYS A 502 -21.53 11.25 36.30
C CYS A 502 -20.58 11.97 37.28
N ASP A 503 -19.72 12.85 36.76
CA ASP A 503 -18.67 13.51 37.54
C ASP A 503 -18.47 14.98 37.08
N ASN A 504 -17.44 15.66 37.59
CA ASN A 504 -17.02 17.00 37.16
C ASN A 504 -16.06 17.02 35.97
N LYS A 505 -15.65 15.84 35.50
CA LYS A 505 -14.75 15.61 34.36
C LYS A 505 -15.28 14.45 33.52
N PHE A 506 -14.87 14.40 32.25
CA PHE A 506 -15.11 13.21 31.42
C PHE A 506 -14.10 12.11 31.76
N HIS A 507 -14.59 10.88 31.86
CA HIS A 507 -13.78 9.68 32.09
C HIS A 507 -13.48 9.04 30.73
N VAL A 508 -12.22 9.13 30.30
CA VAL A 508 -11.76 8.73 28.97
C VAL A 508 -10.85 7.50 29.01
N GLU A 509 -10.67 6.87 30.17
CA GLU A 509 -9.74 5.77 30.40
C GLU A 509 -10.03 4.59 29.46
N ALA A 510 -11.31 4.30 29.22
CA ALA A 510 -11.74 3.25 28.30
C ALA A 510 -11.33 3.50 26.84
N LEU A 511 -11.22 4.76 26.41
CA LEU A 511 -10.74 5.12 25.07
C LEU A 511 -9.21 5.16 25.00
N SER A 512 -8.55 5.61 26.07
CA SER A 512 -7.09 5.62 26.16
C SER A 512 -6.52 4.20 26.06
N GLU A 513 -7.15 3.21 26.71
CA GLU A 513 -6.74 1.80 26.62
C GLU A 513 -6.82 1.23 25.20
N LEU A 514 -7.77 1.68 24.37
CA LEU A 514 -7.86 1.26 22.96
C LEU A 514 -6.70 1.80 22.13
N LEU A 515 -6.25 3.01 22.44
CA LEU A 515 -5.17 3.72 21.74
C LEU A 515 -3.77 3.30 22.21
N ASP A 516 -3.62 2.86 23.45
CA ASP A 516 -2.34 2.41 24.02
C ASP A 516 -1.87 1.04 23.50
N ASN A 517 -2.66 0.38 22.65
CA ASN A 517 -2.27 -0.87 21.97
C ASN A 517 -1.29 -0.65 20.79
N ASP A 518 -0.34 0.28 20.93
CA ASP A 518 0.84 0.27 20.07
C ASP A 518 1.70 -0.94 20.49
N ALA A 519 2.15 -1.72 19.51
CA ALA A 519 2.95 -2.92 19.78
C ALA A 519 4.25 -2.53 20.48
N LYS A 520 4.36 -2.82 21.78
CA LYS A 520 5.57 -2.59 22.56
C LYS A 520 6.59 -3.70 22.28
N PHE A 521 7.74 -3.34 21.72
CA PHE A 521 8.85 -4.25 21.47
C PHE A 521 9.95 -4.07 22.51
N GLY A 522 10.49 -5.18 23.01
CA GLY A 522 11.63 -5.18 23.92
C GLY A 522 12.94 -5.35 23.14
N PHE A 523 14.00 -4.72 23.63
CA PHE A 523 15.36 -4.86 23.11
C PHE A 523 16.32 -5.22 24.24
N ILE A 524 17.16 -6.21 23.98
CA ILE A 524 18.28 -6.58 24.84
C ILE A 524 19.55 -6.43 24.02
N VAL A 525 20.33 -5.40 24.31
CA VAL A 525 21.63 -5.17 23.68
C VAL A 525 22.70 -5.72 24.60
N MET A 526 23.44 -6.74 24.17
CA MET A 526 24.51 -7.37 24.91
C MET A 526 25.86 -7.04 24.30
N ASP A 527 26.77 -6.55 25.12
CA ASP A 527 28.18 -6.33 24.77
C ASP A 527 29.09 -6.92 25.86
N GLY A 528 30.38 -7.07 25.56
CA GLY A 528 31.38 -7.56 26.50
C GLY A 528 31.66 -6.61 27.67
N ASN A 529 31.30 -5.33 27.52
CA ASN A 529 31.46 -4.29 28.53
C ASN A 529 30.16 -4.00 29.31
N GLY A 530 29.03 -4.60 28.94
CA GLY A 530 27.74 -4.34 29.56
C GLY A 530 26.54 -4.66 28.68
N SER A 531 25.34 -4.56 29.25
CA SER A 531 24.08 -4.81 28.57
C SER A 531 23.08 -3.68 28.79
N LEU A 532 22.21 -3.45 27.83
CA LEU A 532 21.13 -2.47 27.87
C LEU A 532 19.79 -3.15 27.59
N PHE A 533 18.80 -2.81 28.39
CA PHE A 533 17.41 -3.21 28.23
C PHE A 533 16.61 -1.97 27.87
N GLY A 534 15.94 -2.02 26.72
CA GLY A 534 15.12 -0.91 26.23
C GLY A 534 13.80 -1.43 25.68
N THR A 535 12.84 -0.52 25.54
CA THR A 535 11.60 -0.79 24.81
C THR A 535 11.36 0.27 23.75
N VAL A 536 10.73 -0.14 22.66
CA VAL A 536 10.23 0.75 21.63
C VAL A 536 8.73 0.51 21.52
N CYS A 537 7.94 1.56 21.69
CA CYS A 537 6.48 1.53 21.55
C CYS A 537 6.07 2.66 20.61
N GLY A 538 5.52 2.33 19.44
CA GLY A 538 5.23 3.32 18.41
C GLY A 538 6.48 4.16 18.11
N ASN A 539 6.40 5.47 18.36
CA ASN A 539 7.47 6.46 18.14
C ASN A 539 8.37 6.72 19.35
N VAL A 540 8.19 5.96 20.44
CA VAL A 540 8.86 6.21 21.71
C VAL A 540 9.88 5.14 21.97
N ARG A 541 11.15 5.53 22.10
CA ARG A 541 12.20 4.69 22.66
C ARG A 541 12.36 5.00 24.14
N ASP A 542 12.50 3.97 24.96
CA ASP A 542 12.76 4.10 26.38
C ASP A 542 13.87 3.12 26.80
N VAL A 543 14.83 3.63 27.58
CA VAL A 543 15.93 2.82 28.11
C VAL A 543 15.60 2.49 29.56
N ILE A 544 15.13 1.26 29.77
CA ILE A 544 14.61 0.82 31.07
C ILE A 544 15.74 0.55 32.05
N HIS A 545 16.78 -0.15 31.60
CA HIS A 545 17.88 -0.54 32.48
C HIS A 545 19.20 -0.68 31.73
N LYS A 546 20.29 -0.28 32.39
CA LYS A 546 21.66 -0.38 31.87
C LYS A 546 22.56 -1.02 32.91
N LEU A 547 23.30 -2.03 32.49
CA LEU A 547 24.24 -2.79 33.31
C LEU A 547 25.63 -2.69 32.70
N SER A 548 26.64 -2.37 33.51
CA SER A 548 28.05 -2.42 33.11
C SER A 548 28.72 -3.65 33.73
N VAL A 549 29.53 -4.37 32.96
CA VAL A 549 30.23 -5.58 33.40
C VAL A 549 31.64 -5.60 32.84
N ASP A 550 32.61 -5.97 33.68
CA ASP A 550 34.00 -6.18 33.28
C ASP A 550 34.32 -7.68 33.19
N LEU A 551 34.39 -8.20 31.96
CA LEU A 551 34.68 -9.60 31.67
C LEU A 551 36.19 -9.82 31.41
N PRO A 552 36.77 -10.94 31.89
CA PRO A 552 38.18 -11.23 31.66
C PRO A 552 38.51 -11.38 30.17
N LYS A 553 39.43 -10.57 29.65
CA LYS A 553 39.82 -10.59 28.23
C LYS A 553 40.51 -11.89 27.82
N LYS A 554 40.45 -12.21 26.52
CA LYS A 554 41.20 -13.32 25.91
C LYS A 554 42.70 -13.02 25.90
N HIS A 555 43.48 -13.82 26.61
CA HIS A 555 44.94 -13.75 26.59
C HIS A 555 45.55 -15.14 26.42
N GLY A 556 46.64 -15.21 25.65
CA GLY A 556 47.47 -16.41 25.51
C GLY A 556 48.58 -16.53 26.57
N ARG A 557 48.69 -15.55 27.47
CA ARG A 557 49.68 -15.55 28.56
C ARG A 557 49.22 -16.44 29.71
N GLY A 558 50.11 -17.26 30.29
CA GLY A 558 49.79 -18.06 31.49
C GLY A 558 50.41 -19.46 31.58
N GLY A 559 51.04 -19.99 30.52
CA GLY A 559 51.65 -21.33 30.57
C GLY A 559 50.68 -22.40 31.06
N GLN A 560 51.06 -23.16 32.10
CA GLN A 560 50.21 -24.18 32.75
C GLN A 560 48.90 -23.62 33.34
N SER A 561 48.87 -22.33 33.70
CA SER A 561 47.67 -21.66 34.22
C SER A 561 46.72 -21.16 33.13
N ALA A 562 47.06 -21.28 31.85
CA ALA A 562 46.22 -20.81 30.74
C ALA A 562 44.83 -21.47 30.74
N LEU A 563 44.75 -22.77 31.05
CA LEU A 563 43.48 -23.50 31.14
C LEU A 563 42.60 -22.98 32.28
N ARG A 564 43.20 -22.64 33.44
CA ARG A 564 42.49 -22.06 34.58
C ARG A 564 41.91 -20.69 34.23
N PHE A 565 42.66 -19.82 33.56
CA PHE A 565 42.16 -18.52 33.12
C PHE A 565 41.06 -18.64 32.06
N SER A 566 41.14 -19.63 31.17
CA SER A 566 40.06 -19.95 30.24
C SER A 566 38.78 -20.36 30.97
N ARG A 567 38.89 -21.24 31.97
CA ARG A 567 37.73 -21.67 32.79
C ARG A 567 37.09 -20.52 33.54
N LEU A 568 37.89 -19.68 34.22
CA LEU A 568 37.40 -18.50 34.93
C LEU A 568 36.71 -17.49 33.99
N ARG A 569 37.17 -17.39 32.74
CA ARG A 569 36.51 -16.55 31.73
C ARG A 569 35.14 -17.11 31.37
N GLU A 570 35.06 -18.39 31.00
CA GLU A 570 33.77 -19.03 30.65
C GLU A 570 32.78 -18.99 31.82
N GLU A 571 33.26 -19.20 33.05
CA GLU A 571 32.44 -19.11 34.26
C GLU A 571 31.85 -17.70 34.45
N LYS A 572 32.67 -16.65 34.27
CA LYS A 572 32.17 -15.27 34.32
C LYS A 572 31.23 -14.92 33.17
N ARG A 573 31.47 -15.42 31.96
CA ARG A 573 30.56 -15.27 30.81
C ARG A 573 29.21 -15.92 31.09
N HIS A 574 29.21 -17.14 31.62
CA HIS A 574 28.00 -17.87 31.98
C HIS A 574 27.22 -17.16 33.10
N ASN A 575 27.89 -16.64 34.13
CA ASN A 575 27.26 -15.84 35.18
C ASN A 575 26.67 -14.53 34.64
N TYR A 576 27.31 -13.92 33.63
CA TYR A 576 26.79 -12.72 32.95
C TYR A 576 25.52 -13.03 32.17
N VAL A 577 25.51 -14.10 31.37
CA VAL A 577 24.32 -14.56 30.63
C VAL A 577 23.16 -14.90 31.60
N ARG A 578 23.45 -15.57 32.73
CA ARG A 578 22.46 -15.84 33.78
C ARG A 578 21.84 -14.55 34.31
N LYS A 579 22.67 -13.58 34.69
CA LYS A 579 22.20 -12.29 35.24
C LYS A 579 21.33 -11.54 34.23
N ILE A 580 21.67 -11.58 32.95
CA ILE A 580 20.86 -10.96 31.88
C ILE A 580 19.52 -11.68 31.71
N ALA A 581 19.51 -13.02 31.73
CA ALA A 581 18.28 -13.79 31.66
C ALA A 581 17.33 -13.49 32.83
N GLU A 582 17.86 -13.40 34.06
CA GLU A 582 17.08 -13.04 35.25
C GLU A 582 16.51 -11.61 35.17
N LEU A 583 17.32 -10.64 34.74
CA LEU A 583 16.87 -9.26 34.54
C LEU A 583 15.83 -9.15 33.42
N ALA A 584 15.96 -9.93 32.35
CA ALA A 584 14.96 -9.95 31.27
C ALA A 584 13.59 -10.41 31.78
N VAL A 585 13.55 -11.41 32.67
CA VAL A 585 12.31 -11.86 33.32
C VAL A 585 11.71 -10.75 34.19
N GLN A 586 12.52 -10.09 35.01
CA GLN A 586 12.05 -9.02 35.90
C GLN A 586 11.48 -7.81 35.13
N LEU A 587 12.03 -7.49 33.95
CA LEU A 587 11.66 -6.29 33.19
C LEU A 587 10.56 -6.56 32.14
N PHE A 588 10.57 -7.72 31.49
CA PHE A 588 9.66 -8.03 30.38
C PHE A 588 8.49 -8.96 30.75
N ILE A 589 8.43 -9.44 31.99
CA ILE A 589 7.29 -10.22 32.49
C ILE A 589 6.65 -9.48 33.67
N THR A 590 5.36 -9.16 33.53
CA THR A 590 4.53 -8.58 34.60
C THR A 590 3.25 -9.40 34.74
N ASN A 591 2.85 -9.74 35.97
CA ASN A 591 1.67 -10.58 36.24
C ASN A 591 1.64 -11.89 35.42
N ASP A 592 2.76 -12.61 35.38
CA ASP A 592 2.97 -13.86 34.63
C ASP A 592 2.74 -13.81 33.11
N LYS A 593 2.55 -12.62 32.55
CA LYS A 593 2.44 -12.37 31.11
C LYS A 593 3.58 -11.51 30.61
N VAL A 594 4.01 -11.79 29.38
CA VAL A 594 5.01 -10.97 28.71
C VAL A 594 4.38 -9.62 28.35
N ASN A 595 5.01 -8.52 28.75
CA ASN A 595 4.50 -7.15 28.55
C ASN A 595 4.88 -6.55 27.18
N VAL A 596 5.65 -7.29 26.38
CA VAL A 596 6.08 -6.92 25.03
C VAL A 596 5.51 -7.90 23.99
N VAL A 597 5.16 -7.38 22.82
CA VAL A 597 4.66 -8.14 21.68
C VAL A 597 5.76 -9.02 21.08
N GLY A 598 6.98 -8.49 21.04
CA GLY A 598 8.17 -9.17 20.55
C GLY A 598 9.44 -8.65 21.21
N LEU A 599 10.50 -9.46 21.16
CA LEU A 599 11.80 -9.19 21.76
C LEU A 599 12.89 -9.29 20.69
N VAL A 600 13.79 -8.31 20.67
CA VAL A 600 14.97 -8.29 19.80
C VAL A 600 16.22 -8.47 20.65
N LEU A 601 17.07 -9.42 20.27
CA LEU A 601 18.37 -9.63 20.90
C LEU A 601 19.46 -9.05 19.99
N ALA A 602 20.22 -8.08 20.48
CA ALA A 602 21.27 -7.41 19.72
C ALA A 602 22.63 -7.53 20.42
N GLY A 603 23.73 -7.53 19.67
CA GLY A 603 25.08 -7.52 20.25
C GLY A 603 26.19 -7.75 19.24
N SER A 604 27.44 -7.47 19.63
CA SER A 604 28.64 -7.53 18.78
C SER A 604 29.35 -8.89 18.74
N ALA A 605 28.84 -9.89 19.48
CA ALA A 605 29.43 -11.23 19.59
C ALA A 605 28.36 -12.33 19.76
N ASP A 606 28.79 -13.59 19.87
CA ASP A 606 27.93 -14.78 20.06
C ASP A 606 27.14 -14.79 21.39
N PHE A 607 27.34 -13.81 22.28
CA PHE A 607 26.63 -13.72 23.57
C PHE A 607 25.11 -13.72 23.44
N LYS A 608 24.56 -13.06 22.41
CA LYS A 608 23.12 -13.04 22.12
C LYS A 608 22.60 -14.41 21.68
N THR A 609 23.42 -15.15 20.93
CA THR A 609 23.12 -16.51 20.48
C THR A 609 23.15 -17.48 21.65
N GLU A 610 24.18 -17.36 22.51
CA GLU A 610 24.29 -18.12 23.76
C GLU A 610 23.09 -17.86 24.69
N LEU A 611 22.65 -16.61 24.84
CA LEU A 611 21.46 -16.29 25.64
C LEU A 611 20.20 -16.97 25.08
N SER A 612 19.96 -16.86 23.77
CA SER A 612 18.77 -17.42 23.10
C SER A 612 18.72 -18.95 23.16
N GLN A 613 19.88 -19.60 23.01
CA GLN A 613 20.01 -21.06 23.05
C GLN A 613 20.08 -21.61 24.47
N SER A 614 20.36 -20.79 25.48
CA SER A 614 20.49 -21.25 26.86
C SER A 614 19.15 -21.70 27.46
N ASP A 615 19.22 -22.74 28.30
CA ASP A 615 18.09 -23.17 29.14
C ASP A 615 17.78 -22.19 30.28
N LEU A 616 18.68 -21.22 30.52
CA LEU A 616 18.52 -20.19 31.54
C LEU A 616 17.51 -19.10 31.13
N PHE A 617 17.23 -18.98 29.84
CA PHE A 617 16.31 -17.97 29.33
C PHE A 617 14.86 -18.45 29.40
N ASP A 618 13.96 -17.63 29.96
CA ASP A 618 12.56 -18.03 30.20
C ASP A 618 11.88 -18.45 28.88
N PRO A 619 11.25 -19.64 28.82
CA PRO A 619 10.61 -20.14 27.62
C PRO A 619 9.57 -19.20 27.00
N ARG A 620 8.87 -18.40 27.84
CA ARG A 620 7.86 -17.44 27.39
C ARG A 620 8.49 -16.28 26.62
N LEU A 621 9.66 -15.80 27.07
CA LEU A 621 10.40 -14.75 26.36
C LEU A 621 11.08 -15.30 25.11
N ARG A 622 11.61 -16.53 25.17
CA ARG A 622 12.22 -17.21 24.01
C ARG A 622 11.24 -17.36 22.85
N ALA A 623 9.99 -17.72 23.12
CA ALA A 623 8.94 -17.81 22.11
C ALA A 623 8.58 -16.44 21.48
N LYS A 624 8.98 -15.34 22.11
CA LYS A 624 8.73 -13.97 21.65
C LYS A 624 9.96 -13.31 21.02
N VAL A 625 11.07 -14.02 20.84
CA VAL A 625 12.25 -13.50 20.14
C VAL A 625 11.94 -13.39 18.65
N VAL A 626 11.91 -12.17 18.13
CA VAL A 626 11.57 -11.86 16.73
C VAL A 626 12.81 -11.94 15.84
N LYS A 627 13.90 -11.28 16.26
CA LYS A 627 15.13 -11.19 15.49
C LYS A 627 16.35 -11.13 16.42
N ILE A 628 17.44 -11.74 15.95
CA ILE A 628 18.76 -11.63 16.56
C ILE A 628 19.61 -10.77 15.62
N VAL A 629 20.18 -9.69 16.13
CA VAL A 629 20.87 -8.66 15.33
C VAL A 629 22.32 -8.50 15.76
N ASP A 630 23.21 -8.50 14.77
CA ASP A 630 24.61 -8.14 14.96
C ASP A 630 24.75 -6.61 14.92
N VAL A 631 25.27 -6.02 16.00
CA VAL A 631 25.57 -4.57 16.07
C VAL A 631 27.04 -4.33 16.30
N SER A 632 27.57 -3.26 15.72
CA SER A 632 29.00 -2.91 15.78
C SER A 632 29.41 -2.32 17.13
N TYR A 633 28.45 -1.70 17.83
CA TYR A 633 28.66 -1.00 19.09
C TYR A 633 27.71 -1.54 20.17
N GLY A 634 28.14 -1.50 21.44
CA GLY A 634 27.29 -1.77 22.60
C GLY A 634 26.58 -0.51 23.12
N GLY A 635 25.74 -0.69 24.14
CA GLY A 635 25.06 0.43 24.82
C GLY A 635 24.00 1.12 23.96
N GLU A 636 23.86 2.44 24.11
CA GLU A 636 22.79 3.23 23.45
C GLU A 636 23.00 3.40 21.94
N ASN A 637 24.24 3.54 21.48
CA ASN A 637 24.54 3.59 20.05
C ASN A 637 24.22 2.24 19.39
N GLY A 638 24.57 1.13 20.06
CA GLY A 638 24.17 -0.21 19.67
C GLY A 638 22.66 -0.42 19.67
N PHE A 639 21.95 0.19 20.62
CA PHE A 639 20.49 0.15 20.67
C PHE A 639 19.86 0.83 19.45
N ASN A 640 20.35 2.00 19.05
CA ASN A 640 19.84 2.68 17.85
C ASN A 640 20.11 1.88 16.57
N GLN A 641 21.31 1.33 16.44
CA GLN A 641 21.67 0.47 15.31
C GLN A 641 20.80 -0.80 15.29
N ALA A 642 20.50 -1.38 16.45
CA ALA A 642 19.63 -2.54 16.56
C ALA A 642 18.20 -2.23 16.12
N ILE A 643 17.66 -1.06 16.46
CA ILE A 643 16.33 -0.62 16.02
C ILE A 643 16.29 -0.53 14.49
N GLU A 644 17.29 0.09 13.88
CA GLU A 644 17.37 0.27 12.43
C GLU A 644 17.49 -1.05 11.68
N LEU A 645 18.36 -1.96 12.14
CA LEU A 645 18.53 -3.28 11.52
C LEU A 645 17.34 -4.23 11.78
N SER A 646 16.56 -3.97 12.83
CA SER A 646 15.36 -4.74 13.15
C SER A 646 14.12 -4.22 12.44
N ALA A 647 14.21 -3.07 11.75
CA ALA A 647 13.09 -2.39 11.11
C ALA A 647 12.26 -3.30 10.21
N GLU A 648 12.89 -4.07 9.32
CA GLU A 648 12.20 -4.98 8.39
C GLU A 648 11.42 -6.09 9.09
N ALA A 649 11.88 -6.54 10.26
CA ALA A 649 11.20 -7.61 11.02
C ALA A 649 10.16 -7.04 12.02
N LEU A 650 10.23 -5.74 12.27
CA LEU A 650 9.33 -4.98 13.12
C LEU A 650 8.35 -4.21 12.23
N SER A 651 7.65 -4.92 11.34
CA SER A 651 6.80 -4.37 10.27
C SER A 651 5.60 -3.53 10.73
N ASN A 652 5.46 -3.25 12.03
CA ASN A 652 4.35 -2.49 12.62
C ASN A 652 4.81 -1.32 13.52
N VAL A 653 6.07 -0.89 13.42
CA VAL A 653 6.55 0.24 14.24
C VAL A 653 6.42 1.54 13.43
N LYS A 654 5.40 2.35 13.75
CA LYS A 654 5.11 3.66 13.14
C LYS A 654 6.34 4.57 13.02
N PHE A 655 7.28 4.47 13.96
CA PHE A 655 8.53 5.25 13.98
C PHE A 655 9.37 5.07 12.72
N ILE A 656 9.44 3.84 12.22
CA ILE A 656 10.31 3.47 11.10
C ILE A 656 9.67 3.91 9.79
N GLN A 657 8.35 3.75 9.67
CA GLN A 657 7.59 4.26 8.53
C GLN A 657 7.73 5.78 8.44
N GLU A 658 7.58 6.49 9.56
CA GLU A 658 7.78 7.94 9.64
C GLU A 658 9.20 8.36 9.25
N LYS A 659 10.23 7.69 9.79
CA LYS A 659 11.63 7.99 9.44
C LYS A 659 11.90 7.75 7.95
N ARG A 660 11.34 6.68 7.37
CA ARG A 660 11.49 6.36 5.95
C ARG A 660 10.79 7.39 5.08
N LEU A 661 9.55 7.74 5.41
CA LEU A 661 8.77 8.75 4.67
C LEU A 661 9.47 10.11 4.64
N ILE A 662 9.96 10.58 5.80
CA ILE A 662 10.70 11.84 5.88
C ILE A 662 12.07 11.72 5.20
N GLY A 663 12.69 10.54 5.26
CA GLY A 663 13.91 10.24 4.52
C GLY A 663 13.74 10.31 3.00
N ASP A 664 12.63 9.79 2.48
CA ASP A 664 12.26 9.86 1.06
C ASP A 664 12.00 11.33 0.67
N TYR A 665 11.27 12.09 1.49
CA TYR A 665 11.07 13.53 1.31
C TYR A 665 12.39 14.32 1.25
N PHE A 666 13.34 14.08 2.18
CA PHE A 666 14.66 14.69 2.13
C PHE A 666 15.52 14.17 0.96
N GLY A 667 15.26 12.96 0.48
CA GLY A 667 15.86 12.39 -0.72
C GLY A 667 15.51 13.21 -1.96
N GLU A 668 14.24 13.57 -2.13
CA GLU A 668 13.77 14.42 -3.24
C GLU A 668 14.41 15.81 -3.21
N ILE A 669 14.55 16.40 -2.01
CA ILE A 669 15.26 17.68 -1.82
C ILE A 669 16.75 17.55 -2.15
N SER A 670 17.40 16.48 -1.67
CA SER A 670 18.85 16.28 -1.86
C SER A 670 19.24 16.00 -3.31
N GLN A 671 18.32 15.41 -4.08
CA GLN A 671 18.51 15.06 -5.49
C GLN A 671 18.07 16.18 -6.46
N ASP A 672 17.50 17.28 -5.94
CA ASP A 672 17.00 18.42 -6.71
C ASP A 672 16.03 18.01 -7.84
N THR A 673 15.13 17.07 -7.54
CA THR A 673 14.14 16.56 -8.50
C THR A 673 13.03 17.58 -8.78
N GLY A 674 12.85 18.56 -7.89
CA GLY A 674 11.75 19.53 -7.90
C GLY A 674 10.38 18.92 -7.58
N LYS A 675 10.34 17.71 -7.01
CA LYS A 675 9.11 16.99 -6.65
C LYS A 675 8.75 17.11 -5.17
N TYR A 676 8.95 18.27 -4.59
CA TYR A 676 8.62 18.54 -3.20
C TYR A 676 8.00 19.93 -3.05
N CYS A 677 7.19 20.11 -2.02
CA CYS A 677 6.69 21.41 -1.59
C CYS A 677 6.80 21.52 -0.06
N PHE A 678 6.98 22.73 0.44
CA PHE A 678 7.03 23.03 1.86
C PHE A 678 6.36 24.37 2.16
N GLY A 679 5.89 24.56 3.39
CA GLY A 679 5.15 25.77 3.75
C GLY A 679 3.67 25.69 3.38
N VAL A 680 2.85 26.48 4.07
CA VAL A 680 1.38 26.39 3.99
C VAL A 680 0.87 26.80 2.60
N GLU A 681 1.36 27.92 2.08
CA GLU A 681 0.91 28.48 0.79
C GLU A 681 1.23 27.57 -0.39
N ASP A 682 2.50 27.21 -0.57
CA ASP A 682 2.94 26.35 -1.68
C ASP A 682 2.29 24.96 -1.63
N THR A 683 2.13 24.41 -0.42
CA THR A 683 1.48 23.10 -0.25
C THR A 683 -0.01 23.16 -0.61
N LEU A 684 -0.71 24.25 -0.27
CA LEU A 684 -2.11 24.43 -0.65
C LEU A 684 -2.27 24.66 -2.16
N LYS A 685 -1.43 25.50 -2.78
CA LYS A 685 -1.41 25.69 -4.23
C LYS A 685 -1.17 24.36 -4.95
N ALA A 686 -0.17 23.59 -4.51
CA ALA A 686 0.12 22.27 -5.07
C ALA A 686 -1.04 21.28 -4.88
N LEU A 687 -1.75 21.37 -3.75
CA LEU A 687 -2.90 20.52 -3.45
C LEU A 687 -4.11 20.87 -4.34
N GLU A 688 -4.38 22.15 -4.56
CA GLU A 688 -5.44 22.63 -5.46
C GLU A 688 -5.16 22.25 -6.92
N MET A 689 -3.90 22.25 -7.33
CA MET A 689 -3.46 21.77 -8.65
C MET A 689 -3.53 20.24 -8.80
N GLY A 690 -3.77 19.49 -7.71
CA GLY A 690 -3.75 18.03 -7.72
C GLY A 690 -2.35 17.42 -7.93
N ALA A 691 -1.29 18.20 -7.68
CA ALA A 691 0.10 17.79 -7.89
C ALA A 691 0.66 16.93 -6.75
N VAL A 692 0.08 17.02 -5.55
CA VAL A 692 0.56 16.34 -4.34
C VAL A 692 0.20 14.84 -4.39
N GLU A 693 1.22 14.00 -4.24
CA GLU A 693 1.06 12.55 -4.03
C GLU A 693 0.81 12.26 -2.55
N THR A 694 1.75 12.68 -1.71
CA THR A 694 1.74 12.44 -0.27
C THR A 694 1.92 13.76 0.47
N LEU A 695 0.90 14.17 1.21
CA LEU A 695 0.85 15.33 2.08
C LEU A 695 1.37 14.93 3.47
N ILE A 696 2.44 15.55 3.92
CA ILE A 696 3.10 15.28 5.21
C ILE A 696 2.80 16.44 6.16
N VAL A 697 2.11 16.16 7.27
CA VAL A 697 1.70 17.19 8.23
C VAL A 697 2.08 16.79 9.65
N TRP A 698 2.60 17.74 10.42
CA TRP A 698 2.93 17.54 11.83
C TRP A 698 1.68 17.53 12.72
N GLU A 699 1.60 16.58 13.66
CA GLU A 699 0.41 16.38 14.52
C GLU A 699 0.00 17.59 15.37
N ASN A 700 0.94 18.48 15.70
CA ASN A 700 0.73 19.67 16.51
C ASN A 700 0.87 20.96 15.70
N LEU A 701 0.60 20.91 14.39
CA LEU A 701 0.59 22.08 13.51
C LEU A 701 -0.31 23.19 14.11
N THR A 702 0.25 24.38 14.28
CA THR A 702 -0.43 25.53 14.90
C THR A 702 -1.24 26.36 13.92
N ALA A 703 -1.14 26.08 12.62
CA ALA A 703 -1.84 26.85 11.59
C ALA A 703 -3.36 26.63 11.67
N ASN A 704 -4.10 27.75 11.63
CA ASN A 704 -5.55 27.77 11.59
C ASN A 704 -6.03 28.27 10.22
N ARG A 705 -7.19 27.79 9.79
CA ARG A 705 -7.90 28.21 8.59
C ARG A 705 -9.09 29.08 9.00
N TYR A 706 -9.11 30.32 8.53
CA TYR A 706 -10.21 31.26 8.75
C TYR A 706 -11.01 31.44 7.46
N ILE A 707 -12.33 31.43 7.58
CA ILE A 707 -13.23 31.93 6.54
C ILE A 707 -13.77 33.27 7.04
N LEU A 708 -13.37 34.33 6.35
CA LEU A 708 -13.79 35.69 6.63
C LEU A 708 -14.85 36.11 5.64
N ARG A 709 -15.82 36.90 6.09
CA ARG A 709 -16.76 37.59 5.21
C ARG A 709 -16.47 39.07 5.22
N ASP A 710 -16.28 39.59 4.02
CA ASP A 710 -16.13 41.01 3.79
C ASP A 710 -17.48 41.75 3.83
N ALA A 711 -17.47 43.08 3.97
CA ALA A 711 -18.65 43.94 3.96
C ALA A 711 -19.50 43.79 2.67
N SER A 712 -18.88 43.36 1.57
CA SER A 712 -19.51 43.02 0.29
C SER A 712 -20.24 41.67 0.27
N GLY A 713 -20.07 40.84 1.31
CA GLY A 713 -20.61 39.49 1.41
C GLY A 713 -19.74 38.40 0.77
N THR A 714 -18.59 38.76 0.22
CA THR A 714 -17.62 37.82 -0.38
C THR A 714 -16.87 37.05 0.73
N GLU A 715 -16.70 35.74 0.54
CA GLU A 715 -16.00 34.87 1.49
C GLU A 715 -14.53 34.73 1.08
N VAL A 716 -13.61 35.09 1.97
CA VAL A 716 -12.16 35.01 1.78
C VAL A 716 -11.59 34.01 2.76
N VAL A 717 -10.76 33.09 2.25
CA VAL A 717 -10.07 32.08 3.08
C VAL A 717 -8.68 32.59 3.39
N VAL A 718 -8.32 32.68 4.67
CA VAL A 718 -7.02 33.17 5.13
C VAL A 718 -6.36 32.14 6.03
N TYR A 719 -5.03 32.03 5.88
CA TYR A 719 -4.17 31.13 6.66
C TYR A 719 -3.13 31.98 7.41
N PRO A 720 -3.49 32.60 8.56
CA PRO A 720 -2.61 33.54 9.23
C PRO A 720 -1.40 32.82 9.87
N ASN A 721 -0.27 33.50 9.83
CA ASN A 721 0.92 33.09 10.57
C ASN A 721 0.74 33.35 12.08
N ALA A 722 1.53 32.68 12.93
CA ALA A 722 1.41 32.79 14.40
C ALA A 722 1.60 34.21 14.96
N GLU A 723 2.19 35.13 14.19
CA GLU A 723 2.33 36.55 14.53
C GLU A 723 1.10 37.36 14.13
N GLU A 724 0.56 37.12 12.93
CA GLU A 724 -0.68 37.73 12.43
C GLU A 724 -1.88 37.31 13.27
N GLU A 725 -1.90 36.06 13.75
CA GLU A 725 -2.92 35.56 14.65
C GLU A 725 -2.94 36.29 16.00
N LYS A 726 -1.75 36.64 16.53
CA LYS A 726 -1.61 37.42 17.77
C LYS A 726 -2.00 38.89 17.57
N GLN A 727 -1.69 39.46 16.41
CA GLN A 727 -1.96 40.86 16.10
C GLN A 727 -3.37 41.09 15.53
N LYS A 728 -4.08 40.01 15.15
CA LYS A 728 -5.38 40.04 14.45
C LYS A 728 -5.37 40.92 13.20
N SER A 729 -4.21 41.13 12.59
CA SER A 729 -4.03 42.00 11.43
C SER A 729 -4.79 41.52 10.20
N PHE A 730 -5.00 40.21 10.07
CA PHE A 730 -5.76 39.57 9.00
C PHE A 730 -7.29 39.81 9.05
N MET A 731 -7.80 40.44 10.12
CA MET A 731 -9.22 40.78 10.27
C MET A 731 -9.55 42.19 9.76
N VAL A 732 -8.55 42.95 9.30
CA VAL A 732 -8.74 44.30 8.74
C VAL A 732 -8.88 44.19 7.22
N ASP A 733 -9.96 44.75 6.70
CA ASP A 733 -10.24 44.78 5.28
C ASP A 733 -9.30 45.75 4.54
N THR A 734 -8.47 45.21 3.65
CA THR A 734 -7.51 45.93 2.80
C THR A 734 -8.01 46.09 1.36
N SER A 735 -9.26 45.73 1.05
CA SER A 735 -9.82 45.88 -0.29
C SER A 735 -10.04 47.37 -0.66
N ALA A 736 -9.88 47.71 -1.95
CA ALA A 736 -9.89 49.09 -2.44
C ALA A 736 -11.24 49.82 -2.29
N ASP A 737 -12.33 49.10 -2.03
CA ASP A 737 -13.70 49.63 -1.95
C ASP A 737 -14.22 49.82 -0.51
N ALA A 738 -13.38 49.57 0.50
CA ALA A 738 -13.79 49.61 1.90
C ALA A 738 -13.31 50.85 2.65
N THR A 739 -14.14 51.38 3.55
CA THR A 739 -13.74 52.48 4.46
C THR A 739 -12.58 52.02 5.35
N PRO A 740 -11.55 52.85 5.58
CA PRO A 740 -10.36 52.45 6.35
C PRO A 740 -10.76 51.98 7.76
N ASN A 741 -10.43 50.73 8.10
CA ASN A 741 -10.77 49.97 9.33
C ASN A 741 -12.15 49.27 9.39
N SER A 742 -12.71 48.73 8.31
CA SER A 742 -13.77 47.70 8.43
C SER A 742 -13.16 46.38 8.92
N GLU A 743 -13.69 45.84 10.02
CA GLU A 743 -13.34 44.50 10.53
C GLU A 743 -14.14 43.44 9.75
N MET A 744 -13.45 42.48 9.13
CA MET A 744 -14.08 41.33 8.48
C MET A 744 -14.69 40.38 9.51
N GLU A 745 -15.89 39.86 9.23
CA GLU A 745 -16.58 38.94 10.13
C GLU A 745 -16.00 37.52 10.01
N VAL A 746 -15.59 36.92 11.12
CA VAL A 746 -15.13 35.52 11.15
C VAL A 746 -16.34 34.59 11.13
N ILE A 747 -16.57 33.91 10.01
CA ILE A 747 -17.62 32.89 9.89
C ILE A 747 -17.18 31.61 10.60
N GLU A 748 -15.97 31.15 10.27
CA GLU A 748 -15.47 29.86 10.71
C GLU A 748 -13.98 29.91 10.97
N CYS A 749 -13.56 29.32 12.08
CA CYS A 749 -12.16 29.06 12.41
C CYS A 749 -12.01 27.56 12.65
N MET A 750 -11.20 26.91 11.82
CA MET A 750 -10.91 25.48 11.89
C MET A 750 -9.40 25.25 11.88
N PRO A 751 -8.84 24.38 12.74
CA PRO A 751 -7.44 23.99 12.66
C PRO A 751 -7.11 23.39 11.29
N LEU A 752 -6.00 23.82 10.68
CA LEU A 752 -5.67 23.44 9.30
C LEU A 752 -5.48 21.92 9.15
N LEU A 753 -4.85 21.27 10.15
CA LEU A 753 -4.70 19.82 10.18
C LEU A 753 -6.07 19.10 10.22
N GLU A 754 -7.05 19.64 10.93
CA GLU A 754 -8.40 19.07 10.96
C GLU A 754 -9.07 19.18 9.59
N TRP A 755 -8.96 20.34 8.94
CA TRP A 755 -9.44 20.53 7.57
C TRP A 755 -8.81 19.52 6.60
N PHE A 756 -7.50 19.30 6.68
CA PHE A 756 -6.84 18.28 5.88
C PHE A 756 -7.43 16.90 6.12
N THR A 757 -7.67 16.48 7.36
CA THR A 757 -8.27 15.15 7.63
C THR A 757 -9.68 14.96 7.05
N HIS A 758 -10.40 16.04 6.77
CA HIS A 758 -11.73 15.99 6.13
C HIS A 758 -11.66 16.06 4.60
N LYS A 759 -10.69 16.81 4.06
CA LYS A 759 -10.69 17.22 2.65
C LYS A 759 -9.58 16.62 1.79
N TYR A 760 -8.51 16.06 2.38
CA TYR A 760 -7.38 15.51 1.63
C TYR A 760 -7.78 14.50 0.54
N LYS A 761 -8.82 13.69 0.81
CA LYS A 761 -9.35 12.71 -0.16
C LYS A 761 -9.92 13.36 -1.41
N GLU A 762 -10.54 14.55 -1.29
CA GLU A 762 -11.12 15.28 -2.43
C GLU A 762 -10.03 15.70 -3.43
N PHE A 763 -8.84 16.02 -2.93
CA PHE A 763 -7.68 16.42 -3.75
C PHE A 763 -6.88 15.23 -4.31
N GLY A 764 -7.22 13.99 -3.93
CA GLY A 764 -6.50 12.80 -4.40
C GLY A 764 -5.10 12.62 -3.82
N ALA A 765 -4.77 13.32 -2.74
CA ALA A 765 -3.51 13.16 -2.01
C ALA A 765 -3.63 12.14 -0.86
N ASN A 766 -2.53 11.52 -0.48
CA ASN A 766 -2.42 10.70 0.73
C ASN A 766 -2.00 11.59 1.92
N LEU A 767 -2.71 11.56 3.05
CA LEU A 767 -2.36 12.34 4.24
C LEU A 767 -1.58 11.49 5.24
N GLU A 768 -0.36 11.90 5.53
CA GLU A 768 0.51 11.29 6.53
C GLU A 768 0.76 12.26 7.69
N ILE A 769 0.41 11.82 8.90
CA ILE A 769 0.58 12.61 10.12
C ILE A 769 1.86 12.15 10.83
N ILE A 770 2.81 13.07 11.02
CA ILE A 770 4.12 12.79 11.61
C ILE A 770 4.30 13.46 12.98
N THR A 771 5.34 13.03 13.70
CA THR A 771 5.73 13.56 15.02
C THR A 771 7.11 14.24 14.98
N ASP A 772 7.47 14.96 16.03
CA ASP A 772 8.78 15.62 16.19
C ASP A 772 9.76 14.80 17.05
N ARG A 773 9.44 13.52 17.32
CA ARG A 773 10.22 12.65 18.21
C ARG A 773 11.49 12.10 17.55
N SER A 774 11.48 11.97 16.23
CA SER A 774 12.64 11.58 15.43
C SER A 774 13.54 12.80 15.16
N GLN A 775 14.82 12.56 14.87
CA GLN A 775 15.73 13.65 14.51
C GLN A 775 15.30 14.30 13.19
N GLU A 776 14.88 13.47 12.23
CA GLU A 776 14.36 13.85 10.93
C GLU A 776 13.03 14.61 11.05
N GLY A 777 12.11 14.15 11.90
CA GLY A 777 10.86 14.86 12.20
C GLY A 777 11.09 16.21 12.87
N ALA A 778 12.04 16.30 13.80
CA ALA A 778 12.43 17.58 14.39
C ALA A 778 13.03 18.55 13.36
N GLN A 779 13.79 18.04 12.38
CA GLN A 779 14.31 18.84 11.26
C GLN A 779 13.18 19.30 10.34
N PHE A 780 12.22 18.43 10.01
CA PHE A 780 11.06 18.78 9.20
C PHE A 780 10.22 19.89 9.86
N VAL A 781 9.92 19.77 11.15
CA VAL A 781 9.14 20.76 11.89
C VAL A 781 9.88 22.10 12.01
N ARG A 782 11.16 22.09 12.43
CA ARG A 782 11.92 23.33 12.65
C ARG A 782 12.41 23.98 11.36
N GLY A 783 12.70 23.20 10.32
CA GLY A 783 13.26 23.68 9.06
C GLY A 783 12.21 24.04 8.02
N PHE A 784 11.14 23.25 7.91
CA PHE A 784 10.15 23.35 6.82
C PHE A 784 8.75 23.72 7.32
N GLY A 785 8.62 24.18 8.57
CA GLY A 785 7.35 24.67 9.13
C GLY A 785 6.34 23.59 9.51
N GLY A 786 6.73 22.30 9.48
CA GLY A 786 5.88 21.19 9.91
C GLY A 786 4.76 20.84 8.92
N ILE A 787 4.81 21.35 7.69
CA ILE A 787 3.92 20.99 6.59
C ILE A 787 4.71 20.93 5.28
N GLY A 788 4.43 19.91 4.48
CA GLY A 788 5.03 19.74 3.16
C GLY A 788 4.41 18.59 2.40
N GLY A 789 4.88 18.33 1.19
CA GLY A 789 4.36 17.26 0.36
C GLY A 789 5.36 16.75 -0.67
N ILE A 790 5.21 15.48 -1.02
CA ILE A 790 5.89 14.85 -2.15
C ILE A 790 4.96 14.99 -3.36
N LEU A 791 5.49 15.53 -4.45
CA LEU A 791 4.72 15.83 -5.67
C LEU A 791 4.86 14.71 -6.71
N ARG A 792 3.80 14.43 -7.45
CA ARG A 792 3.79 13.45 -8.56
C ARG A 792 4.69 13.90 -9.70
N TYR A 793 4.70 15.21 -9.97
CA TYR A 793 5.46 15.86 -11.02
C TYR A 793 6.03 17.19 -10.52
N ARG A 794 7.05 17.69 -11.22
CA ARG A 794 7.72 18.95 -10.87
C ARG A 794 6.78 20.13 -11.08
N VAL A 795 6.67 21.00 -10.08
CA VAL A 795 5.92 22.26 -10.12
C VAL A 795 6.88 23.42 -9.88
N ASN A 796 6.75 24.50 -10.66
CA ASN A 796 7.55 25.71 -10.48
C ASN A 796 6.76 26.71 -9.62
N PHE A 797 7.04 26.76 -8.32
CA PHE A 797 6.37 27.66 -7.38
C PHE A 797 6.72 29.15 -7.61
N GLU A 798 7.90 29.44 -8.16
CA GLU A 798 8.33 30.82 -8.45
C GLU A 798 7.38 31.53 -9.44
N GLN A 799 6.96 30.86 -10.53
CA GLN A 799 6.06 31.46 -11.53
C GLN A 799 4.66 31.76 -10.96
N LEU A 800 4.21 30.95 -9.99
CA LEU A 800 2.88 31.08 -9.37
C LEU A 800 2.80 32.18 -8.31
N ASN A 801 3.94 32.71 -7.85
CA ASN A 801 3.98 33.88 -6.97
C ASN A 801 4.07 35.18 -7.78
N TYR A 802 4.66 35.16 -8.98
CA TYR A 802 4.67 36.32 -9.88
C TYR A 802 3.29 36.62 -10.50
N GLU A 803 2.51 35.59 -10.87
CA GLU A 803 1.15 35.81 -11.42
C GLU A 803 0.17 36.40 -10.38
N SER A 804 0.41 36.23 -9.08
CA SER A 804 -0.40 36.87 -8.03
C SER A 804 -0.03 38.34 -7.78
N ASP A 805 1.22 38.73 -8.07
CA ASP A 805 1.70 40.10 -7.89
C ASP A 805 1.40 41.00 -9.11
N GLU A 806 1.27 40.43 -10.32
CA GLU A 806 0.95 41.18 -11.55
C GLU A 806 -0.51 41.69 -11.64
N PHE A 807 -1.39 41.33 -10.70
CA PHE A 807 -2.75 41.89 -10.64
C PHE A 807 -2.87 43.17 -9.80
N ILE A 808 -1.76 43.68 -9.25
CA ILE A 808 -1.72 44.96 -8.54
C ILE A 808 -0.77 45.92 -9.28
N SER A 809 -1.33 47.01 -9.78
CA SER A 809 -0.72 48.16 -10.46
C SER A 809 -0.38 48.00 -11.94
N ASP A 810 -1.39 48.28 -12.79
CA ASP A 810 -1.18 48.73 -14.17
C ASP A 810 -2.16 49.88 -14.53
N ASP A 811 -2.49 50.71 -13.53
CA ASP A 811 -3.16 52.00 -13.72
C ASP A 811 -2.33 53.05 -12.97
N ASP A 812 -1.30 53.61 -13.61
CA ASP A 812 -0.78 54.97 -13.36
C ASP A 812 0.46 55.26 -14.23
N GLU A 813 0.29 55.35 -15.55
CA GLU A 813 1.17 56.18 -16.40
C GLU A 813 0.35 56.92 -17.47
N GLU A 814 -0.36 57.97 -17.06
CA GLU A 814 -0.70 59.08 -17.96
C GLU A 814 -0.51 60.42 -17.24
N TYR A 815 0.22 61.35 -17.89
CA TYR A 815 0.47 62.76 -17.56
C TYR A 815 1.65 63.11 -16.60
N ILE A 816 2.84 63.34 -17.15
CA ILE A 816 3.45 64.65 -17.52
C ILE A 816 4.89 64.46 -18.01
#